data_AF-A0AA36J9R2-F1
#
_entry.id   AF-A0AA36J9R2-F1
#
_cell.length_a   1.000
_cell.length_b   1.000
_cell.length_c   1.000
_cell.angle_alpha   90.00
_cell.angle_beta   90.00
_cell.angle_gamma   90.00
#
_symmetry.space_group_name_H-M   'P 1'
#
loop_
_entity.id
_entity.type
_entity.pdbx_description
1 polymer ?
#
loop_
_entity_poly.entity_id
_entity_poly.type
_entity_poly.pdbx_seq_one_letter_code
_entity_poly.pdbx_strand_id
1 'polypeptide(L)'
;MAQVAAAPRAAVPAAPPLAARRPHWHGQRALSQRQAAGLTAICCVGALRRAAGGNSRRKVLRRAETGDEDLIQNIRAVMSDKEVVLKENRSEERETELQNFAKEWLEEQGMDYDASSLNVIEVKDSSMKEDPETKYRTDKTLMMETYDRGEIQLMEKTCTDLLAVKPHDAEVWRMRTLGRLRLKLWDSALESARRWIAFEPQALNPRCAEAFAQAGSQESTQVKEARVRFAQLYKEVNKLEGEGIRDAAVELQECVWRCDEMLEHKEAEAAVAEEACRPCNLSARPATVLTGARPPHFFLPNFADSVGPVKVVQADKEELGGGAVHSRKLIVTKDVQAGEPLFVQNAMAFASLDRAGDVVRLKTSLVTAATLSPRQAKLVDILLDRSEWDDSKSDEVMEALRDPTVVREKPWSSEPDDMVKHFQACEELVLQAQVLTGKKYSGIWMLPALARHSCAPSANHTIWGDVLMARAARPLKAGDEVTLGLFELWFPLEMRQDKFTHTGPGFWCRCPRCEAEANFDPRAVEAAADLEARFQQQGSRIQAVMETLDLKLEERKKELEKEYDAIRDNEKLNKEMDEGLLGLADRFKSLKGAPTDADIEELRKYFPERNEPELVDVKPDLVNDLLDAVETFEMEVDTLDMPEEHRHWLVSNHLGQYGQLITLLRLRKDVEAQRRVVDRLLDAVATTLPGCFQHQKLSVLLWEVAALCADPTLKQKVMDLIPKELERVRDAIKVRYGEDLDDAEIAAALARISATTVLDENWMWDITWCSGRNPGIEPVRGPSGKVLPVLGSSILV
;
A
#
# COMPACT_ATOMS: atom_id res chain seq x y z
N MET A 1 -10.27 -39.60 58.74
CA MET A 1 -9.40 -38.63 58.05
C MET A 1 -10.16 -38.08 56.85
N ALA A 2 -10.16 -36.75 56.72
CA ALA A 2 -10.77 -35.82 55.74
C ALA A 2 -11.39 -36.42 54.46
N GLN A 3 -12.65 -36.11 54.11
CA GLN A 3 -13.13 -34.88 53.40
C GLN A 3 -12.39 -34.67 52.06
N VAL A 4 -13.05 -34.61 50.90
CA VAL A 4 -13.82 -33.43 50.45
C VAL A 4 -15.08 -33.83 49.67
N ALA A 5 -16.14 -33.06 49.91
CA ALA A 5 -17.49 -33.20 49.40
C ALA A 5 -17.68 -32.57 48.00
N ALA A 6 -18.55 -33.20 47.21
CA ALA A 6 -19.11 -32.63 45.98
C ALA A 6 -20.30 -31.71 46.32
N ALA A 7 -20.27 -30.47 45.84
CA ALA A 7 -21.38 -29.52 45.91
C ALA A 7 -22.33 -29.68 44.71
N PRO A 8 -23.65 -29.45 44.87
CA PRO A 8 -24.63 -29.64 43.81
C PRO A 8 -24.74 -28.42 42.89
N ARG A 9 -25.04 -28.68 41.60
CA ARG A 9 -25.35 -27.68 40.57
C ARG A 9 -26.61 -26.89 40.96
N ALA A 10 -26.46 -25.57 41.07
CA ALA A 10 -27.59 -24.64 41.18
C ALA A 10 -28.24 -24.45 39.80
N ALA A 11 -29.57 -24.54 39.78
CA ALA A 11 -30.41 -24.26 38.62
C ALA A 11 -30.49 -22.74 38.38
N VAL A 12 -30.27 -22.32 37.13
CA VAL A 12 -30.49 -20.95 36.66
C VAL A 12 -31.98 -20.76 36.38
N PRO A 13 -32.64 -19.69 36.87
CA PRO A 13 -34.05 -19.44 36.57
C PRO A 13 -34.23 -18.90 35.15
N ALA A 14 -35.23 -19.43 34.44
CA ALA A 14 -35.64 -18.98 33.12
C ALA A 14 -36.20 -17.54 33.17
N ALA A 15 -35.71 -16.68 32.26
CA ALA A 15 -36.25 -15.35 32.03
C ALA A 15 -37.60 -15.41 31.26
N PRO A 16 -38.57 -14.53 31.55
CA PRO A 16 -39.86 -14.52 30.86
C PRO A 16 -39.75 -13.87 29.46
N PRO A 17 -40.65 -14.21 28.51
CA PRO A 17 -40.58 -13.70 27.15
C PRO A 17 -41.06 -12.25 27.08
N LEU A 18 -40.20 -11.38 26.54
CA LEU A 18 -40.54 -10.00 26.17
C LEU A 18 -41.42 -10.02 24.90
N ALA A 19 -42.68 -9.64 25.07
CA ALA A 19 -43.62 -9.44 23.99
C ALA A 19 -43.24 -8.16 23.20
N ALA A 20 -42.72 -8.34 21.99
CA ALA A 20 -42.46 -7.25 21.06
C ALA A 20 -43.78 -6.67 20.52
N ARG A 21 -44.13 -5.45 20.94
CA ARG A 21 -45.17 -4.64 20.29
C ARG A 21 -44.60 -4.01 19.02
N ARG A 22 -45.13 -4.40 17.87
CA ARG A 22 -44.91 -3.77 16.56
C ARG A 22 -45.61 -2.39 16.51
N PRO A 23 -45.01 -1.35 15.90
CA PRO A 23 -45.77 -0.24 15.35
C PRO A 23 -46.06 -0.50 13.86
N HIS A 24 -47.35 -0.62 13.53
CA HIS A 24 -47.84 -0.55 12.16
C HIS A 24 -47.74 0.90 11.66
N TRP A 25 -46.97 1.13 10.60
CA TRP A 25 -47.03 2.36 9.82
C TRP A 25 -47.90 2.14 8.57
N HIS A 26 -49.13 2.65 8.62
CA HIS A 26 -49.93 2.96 7.44
C HIS A 26 -50.28 4.45 7.50
N GLY A 27 -49.85 5.20 6.48
CA GLY A 27 -50.11 6.63 6.38
C GLY A 27 -50.04 7.12 4.94
N GLN A 28 -51.00 6.72 4.11
CA GLN A 28 -51.37 7.51 2.94
C GLN A 28 -52.00 8.83 3.41
N ARG A 29 -51.44 9.97 3.01
CA ARG A 29 -52.19 11.23 2.92
C ARG A 29 -51.81 12.00 1.67
N ALA A 30 -52.81 12.14 0.81
CA ALA A 30 -52.92 13.15 -0.22
C ALA A 30 -52.92 14.55 0.41
N LEU A 31 -52.30 15.52 -0.27
CA LEU A 31 -52.53 16.94 -0.03
C LEU A 31 -52.49 17.70 -1.36
N SER A 32 -53.40 18.66 -1.40
CA SER A 32 -54.02 19.35 -2.53
C SER A 32 -53.24 20.53 -3.07
N GLN A 33 -53.45 20.83 -4.35
CA GLN A 33 -53.17 22.13 -4.97
C GLN A 33 -53.95 23.28 -4.28
N ARG A 34 -53.25 24.38 -3.93
CA ARG A 34 -53.54 25.77 -4.38
C ARG A 34 -52.59 26.80 -3.73
N GLN A 35 -51.90 27.53 -4.62
CA GLN A 35 -51.58 28.99 -4.61
C GLN A 35 -50.88 29.57 -3.36
N ALA A 36 -49.57 29.87 -3.41
CA ALA A 36 -48.89 31.00 -4.06
C ALA A 36 -48.80 32.26 -3.18
N ALA A 37 -47.60 32.59 -2.69
CA ALA A 37 -46.91 33.88 -2.80
C ALA A 37 -45.82 34.03 -1.72
N GLY A 38 -44.60 34.39 -2.13
CA GLY A 38 -43.65 35.08 -1.24
C GLY A 38 -42.20 34.56 -1.21
N LEU A 39 -41.35 35.20 -2.02
CA LEU A 39 -39.92 35.50 -1.77
C LEU A 39 -38.87 34.38 -1.92
N THR A 40 -38.43 34.25 -3.17
CA THR A 40 -37.05 34.54 -3.64
C THR A 40 -35.93 34.67 -2.60
N ALA A 41 -34.92 33.78 -2.64
CA ALA A 41 -33.50 34.14 -2.90
C ALA A 41 -32.52 32.95 -2.71
N ILE A 42 -31.87 32.59 -3.82
CA ILE A 42 -30.47 32.12 -3.96
C ILE A 42 -30.14 30.67 -3.57
N CYS A 43 -30.31 29.76 -4.55
CA CYS A 43 -29.40 28.66 -4.84
C CYS A 43 -29.44 28.42 -6.36
N CYS A 44 -28.27 28.49 -7.03
CA CYS A 44 -27.91 27.91 -8.34
C CYS A 44 -26.92 28.81 -9.08
N VAL A 45 -25.62 28.55 -8.91
CA VAL A 45 -24.61 28.85 -9.94
C VAL A 45 -24.39 27.55 -10.69
N GLY A 46 -25.08 27.42 -11.83
CA GLY A 46 -24.93 26.32 -12.77
C GLY A 46 -25.14 26.86 -14.18
N ALA A 47 -24.15 26.58 -15.03
CA ALA A 47 -24.06 26.85 -16.48
C ALA A 47 -23.66 28.26 -16.92
N LEU A 48 -22.45 28.36 -17.49
CA LEU A 48 -22.18 29.07 -18.75
C LEU A 48 -20.81 28.65 -19.30
N ARG A 49 -20.81 27.82 -20.37
CA ARG A 49 -19.93 27.86 -21.56
C ARG A 49 -19.82 26.48 -22.22
N ARG A 50 -20.72 26.18 -23.16
CA ARG A 50 -20.41 25.37 -24.36
C ARG A 50 -21.36 25.75 -25.49
N ALA A 51 -20.86 26.48 -26.49
CA ALA A 51 -21.45 26.52 -27.82
C ALA A 51 -20.43 27.07 -28.84
N ALA A 52 -19.61 26.18 -29.39
CA ALA A 52 -19.09 26.20 -30.78
C ALA A 52 -18.09 25.03 -30.92
N GLY A 53 -18.22 24.19 -31.95
CA GLY A 53 -17.23 23.14 -32.25
C GLY A 53 -17.78 21.75 -32.59
N GLY A 54 -19.08 21.61 -32.85
CA GLY A 54 -19.70 20.30 -33.12
C GLY A 54 -19.39 19.68 -34.49
N ASN A 55 -18.98 20.47 -35.50
CA ASN A 55 -18.82 19.97 -36.87
C ASN A 55 -17.36 19.67 -37.27
N SER A 56 -16.36 20.35 -36.72
CA SER A 56 -14.93 20.10 -37.06
C SER A 56 -14.41 18.79 -36.48
N ARG A 57 -14.85 18.43 -35.26
CA ARG A 57 -14.43 17.21 -34.54
C ARG A 57 -14.78 15.91 -35.28
N ARG A 58 -15.85 15.90 -36.08
CA ARG A 58 -16.27 14.73 -36.90
C ARG A 58 -15.44 14.54 -38.16
N LYS A 59 -14.78 15.58 -38.68
CA LYS A 59 -13.90 15.47 -39.87
C LYS A 59 -12.53 14.91 -39.51
N VAL A 60 -11.96 15.34 -38.37
CA VAL A 60 -10.67 14.85 -37.87
C VAL A 60 -10.76 13.38 -37.43
N LEU A 61 -11.83 12.99 -36.73
CA LEU A 61 -12.06 11.59 -36.33
C LEU A 61 -12.26 10.64 -37.52
N ARG A 62 -12.94 11.06 -38.60
CA ARG A 62 -13.11 10.25 -39.81
C ARG A 62 -11.83 10.05 -40.63
N ARG A 63 -10.80 10.89 -40.45
CA ARG A 63 -9.51 10.76 -41.15
C ARG A 63 -8.41 10.13 -40.29
N ALA A 64 -8.53 10.16 -38.96
CA ALA A 64 -7.72 9.31 -38.08
C ALA A 64 -7.96 7.81 -38.36
N GLU A 65 -9.20 7.44 -38.74
CA GLU A 65 -9.55 6.10 -39.23
C GLU A 65 -8.85 5.70 -40.55
N THR A 66 -8.21 6.64 -41.27
CA THR A 66 -7.47 6.37 -42.52
C THR A 66 -5.97 6.13 -42.36
N GLY A 67 -5.45 6.02 -41.12
CA GLY A 67 -4.11 5.49 -40.84
C GLY A 67 -2.97 6.49 -40.61
N ASP A 68 -3.26 7.79 -40.44
CA ASP A 68 -2.23 8.83 -40.19
C ASP A 68 -2.06 9.18 -38.68
N GLU A 69 -2.13 8.20 -37.78
CA GLU A 69 -1.93 8.43 -36.32
C GLU A 69 -0.54 8.96 -35.98
N ASP A 70 0.49 8.53 -36.72
CA ASP A 70 1.88 8.96 -36.53
C ASP A 70 2.06 10.47 -36.78
N LEU A 71 1.32 11.04 -37.74
CA LEU A 71 1.36 12.48 -38.04
C LEU A 71 0.80 13.31 -36.87
N ILE A 72 -0.31 12.85 -36.27
CA ILE A 72 -0.95 13.54 -35.14
C ILE A 72 -0.07 13.46 -33.90
N GLN A 73 0.62 12.34 -33.67
CA GLN A 73 1.60 12.24 -32.59
C GLN A 73 2.82 13.15 -32.83
N ASN A 74 3.35 13.20 -34.06
CA ASN A 74 4.49 14.06 -34.39
C ASN A 74 4.14 15.55 -34.27
N ILE A 75 2.96 15.99 -34.72
CA ILE A 75 2.52 17.40 -34.56
C ILE A 75 2.40 17.79 -33.08
N ARG A 76 1.97 16.87 -32.21
CA ARG A 76 1.90 17.11 -30.76
C ARG A 76 3.28 17.21 -30.10
N ALA A 77 4.29 16.52 -30.63
CA ALA A 77 5.62 16.45 -30.04
C ALA A 77 6.49 17.69 -30.31
N VAL A 78 6.25 18.46 -31.38
CA VAL A 78 7.17 19.51 -31.87
C VAL A 78 6.78 20.95 -31.49
N MET A 79 5.98 21.16 -30.44
CA MET A 79 5.53 22.50 -30.04
C MET A 79 6.60 23.41 -29.38
N SER A 80 7.90 23.23 -29.66
CA SER A 80 8.95 24.21 -29.30
C SER A 80 9.57 24.94 -30.50
N ASP A 81 9.72 24.31 -31.68
CA ASP A 81 10.66 24.81 -32.71
C ASP A 81 10.12 24.98 -34.15
N LYS A 82 8.80 24.98 -34.35
CA LYS A 82 8.12 25.31 -35.64
C LYS A 82 8.45 24.42 -36.86
N GLU A 83 9.01 23.23 -36.69
CA GLU A 83 9.27 22.29 -37.80
C GLU A 83 8.45 20.99 -37.62
N VAL A 84 7.97 20.36 -38.70
CA VAL A 84 7.29 19.05 -38.62
C VAL A 84 8.11 18.03 -39.40
N VAL A 85 8.65 17.03 -38.71
CA VAL A 85 9.60 16.04 -39.26
C VAL A 85 8.90 14.70 -39.49
N LEU A 86 8.98 14.15 -40.72
CA LEU A 86 8.31 12.91 -41.09
C LEU A 86 9.26 11.95 -41.83
N LYS A 87 9.14 10.63 -41.56
CA LYS A 87 10.19 9.61 -41.82
C LYS A 87 10.21 8.93 -43.20
N GLU A 88 9.44 9.36 -44.19
CA GLU A 88 9.32 8.60 -45.47
C GLU A 88 9.46 9.47 -46.72
N ASN A 89 10.07 8.91 -47.77
CA ASN A 89 10.09 9.48 -49.13
C ASN A 89 8.67 9.56 -49.67
N ARG A 90 8.21 10.78 -49.98
CA ARG A 90 6.84 11.05 -50.45
C ARG A 90 6.87 11.72 -51.82
N SER A 91 5.78 11.60 -52.56
CA SER A 91 5.57 12.42 -53.76
C SER A 91 5.32 13.88 -53.36
N GLU A 92 5.71 14.84 -54.22
CA GLU A 92 5.44 16.29 -54.02
C GLU A 92 3.95 16.58 -53.72
N GLU A 93 3.05 15.78 -54.31
CA GLU A 93 1.61 15.88 -54.11
C GLU A 93 1.20 15.54 -52.68
N ARG A 94 1.81 14.51 -52.08
CA ARG A 94 1.54 14.10 -50.69
C ARG A 94 2.17 15.06 -49.69
N GLU A 95 3.32 15.64 -50.01
CA GLU A 95 3.96 16.67 -49.18
C GLU A 95 3.13 17.96 -49.12
N THR A 96 2.59 18.38 -50.27
CA THR A 96 1.67 19.52 -50.37
C THR A 96 0.38 19.26 -49.57
N GLU A 97 -0.16 18.04 -49.63
CA GLU A 97 -1.34 17.64 -48.84
C GLU A 97 -1.11 17.78 -47.33
N LEU A 98 0.07 17.38 -46.86
CA LEU A 98 0.43 17.41 -45.44
C LEU A 98 0.71 18.82 -44.93
N GLN A 99 1.35 19.66 -45.75
CA GLN A 99 1.52 21.09 -45.44
C GLN A 99 0.17 21.78 -45.30
N ASN A 100 -0.78 21.51 -46.21
CA ASN A 100 -2.13 22.04 -46.13
C ASN A 100 -2.89 21.49 -44.90
N PHE A 101 -2.71 20.22 -44.56
CA PHE A 101 -3.33 19.63 -43.38
C PHE A 101 -2.81 20.23 -42.07
N ALA A 102 -1.49 20.39 -41.94
CA ALA A 102 -0.89 21.05 -40.77
C ALA A 102 -1.37 22.51 -40.65
N LYS A 103 -1.52 23.19 -41.80
CA LYS A 103 -2.08 24.54 -41.86
C LYS A 103 -3.52 24.59 -41.34
N GLU A 104 -4.41 23.77 -41.90
CA GLU A 104 -5.81 23.71 -41.46
C GLU A 104 -5.93 23.39 -39.97
N TRP A 105 -5.10 22.47 -39.45
CA TRP A 105 -5.13 22.09 -38.04
C TRP A 105 -4.70 23.23 -37.11
N LEU A 106 -3.66 23.99 -37.46
CA LEU A 106 -3.17 25.11 -36.66
C LEU A 106 -4.15 26.30 -36.65
N GLU A 107 -4.78 26.59 -37.80
CA GLU A 107 -5.88 27.56 -37.88
C GLU A 107 -7.05 27.15 -36.99
N GLU A 108 -7.40 25.85 -36.94
CA GLU A 108 -8.45 25.32 -36.05
C GLU A 108 -8.10 25.45 -34.55
N GLN A 109 -6.81 25.47 -34.19
CA GLN A 109 -6.37 25.71 -32.80
C GLN A 109 -6.30 27.21 -32.45
N GLY A 110 -6.59 28.12 -33.39
CA GLY A 110 -6.56 29.56 -33.16
C GLY A 110 -5.15 30.13 -33.00
N MET A 111 -4.14 29.44 -33.55
CA MET A 111 -2.76 29.91 -33.56
C MET A 111 -2.52 30.80 -34.77
N ASP A 112 -2.08 32.04 -34.56
CA ASP A 112 -1.72 32.97 -35.61
C ASP A 112 -0.25 32.71 -36.03
N TYR A 113 -0.05 32.23 -37.25
CA TYR A 113 1.28 31.99 -37.81
C TYR A 113 1.37 32.54 -39.23
N ASP A 114 2.54 33.08 -39.56
CA ASP A 114 2.84 33.54 -40.91
C ASP A 114 2.98 32.31 -41.82
N ALA A 115 2.07 32.18 -42.80
CA ALA A 115 1.99 31.04 -43.71
C ALA A 115 3.28 30.79 -44.50
N SER A 116 4.21 31.75 -44.54
CA SER A 116 5.52 31.63 -45.17
C SER A 116 6.58 30.90 -44.30
N SER A 117 6.26 30.55 -43.05
CA SER A 117 7.23 30.02 -42.08
C SER A 117 7.11 28.53 -41.74
N LEU A 118 6.15 27.81 -42.34
CA LEU A 118 5.93 26.39 -42.06
C LEU A 118 6.67 25.52 -43.09
N ASN A 119 7.79 24.91 -42.69
CA ASN A 119 8.55 23.99 -43.54
C ASN A 119 8.33 22.54 -43.07
N VAL A 120 7.90 21.68 -44.00
CA VAL A 120 7.95 20.23 -43.82
C VAL A 120 9.30 19.77 -44.35
N ILE A 121 10.09 19.09 -43.53
CA ILE A 121 11.48 18.73 -43.87
C ILE A 121 11.56 17.21 -44.07
N GLU A 122 12.07 16.81 -45.22
CA GLU A 122 12.35 15.41 -45.56
C GLU A 122 13.52 14.88 -44.71
N VAL A 123 13.31 13.77 -44.00
CA VAL A 123 14.38 13.07 -43.28
C VAL A 123 15.23 12.31 -44.30
N LYS A 124 16.32 12.92 -44.78
CA LYS A 124 17.34 12.19 -45.54
C LYS A 124 18.09 11.25 -44.61
N ASP A 125 17.85 9.96 -44.83
CA ASP A 125 18.23 8.80 -44.02
C ASP A 125 19.75 8.52 -43.94
N SER A 126 20.59 9.48 -43.54
CA SER A 126 22.04 9.22 -43.44
C SER A 126 22.88 10.07 -42.47
N SER A 127 22.31 10.83 -41.53
CA SER A 127 23.15 11.52 -40.52
C SER A 127 22.62 11.61 -39.09
N MET A 128 21.61 10.82 -38.70
CA MET A 128 21.31 10.62 -37.27
C MET A 128 22.00 9.36 -36.74
N LYS A 129 23.33 9.39 -36.69
CA LYS A 129 23.91 9.00 -35.41
C LYS A 129 23.47 10.13 -34.48
N GLU A 130 22.54 9.85 -33.57
CA GLU A 130 22.30 10.75 -32.45
C GLU A 130 23.67 11.27 -32.01
N ASP A 131 23.79 12.59 -31.94
CA ASP A 131 25.00 13.21 -31.44
C ASP A 131 25.41 12.43 -30.17
N PRO A 132 26.66 11.93 -30.07
CA PRO A 132 27.05 11.03 -29.01
C PRO A 132 26.70 11.54 -27.61
N GLU A 133 26.63 12.86 -27.44
CA GLU A 133 26.22 13.48 -26.18
C GLU A 133 24.71 13.45 -25.95
N THR A 134 23.91 13.65 -26.99
CA THR A 134 22.45 13.50 -26.94
C THR A 134 22.06 12.05 -26.63
N LYS A 135 22.68 11.08 -27.33
CA LYS A 135 22.47 9.65 -27.05
C LYS A 135 22.85 9.29 -25.61
N TYR A 136 23.99 9.78 -25.16
CA TYR A 136 24.45 9.59 -23.78
C TYR A 136 23.43 10.10 -22.75
N ARG A 137 22.84 11.28 -22.98
CA ARG A 137 21.79 11.84 -22.09
C ARG A 137 20.54 10.98 -22.09
N THR A 138 20.07 10.55 -23.26
CA THR A 138 18.90 9.67 -23.40
C THR A 138 19.11 8.33 -22.69
N ASP A 139 20.25 7.67 -22.93
CA ASP A 139 20.61 6.40 -22.30
C ASP A 139 20.76 6.55 -20.76
N LYS A 140 21.25 7.71 -20.30
CA LYS A 140 21.36 8.04 -18.87
C LYS A 140 19.98 8.27 -18.23
N THR A 141 19.05 8.94 -18.91
CA THR A 141 17.66 9.04 -18.45
C THR A 141 16.99 7.66 -18.38
N LEU A 142 17.16 6.86 -19.43
CA LEU A 142 16.62 5.50 -19.46
C LEU A 142 17.23 4.63 -18.35
N MET A 143 18.51 4.78 -18.02
CA MET A 143 19.16 4.13 -16.88
C MET A 143 18.47 4.49 -15.55
N MET A 144 18.16 5.77 -15.32
CA MET A 144 17.45 6.23 -14.12
C MET A 144 16.03 5.63 -14.06
N GLU A 145 15.29 5.68 -15.16
CA GLU A 145 13.96 5.06 -15.24
C GLU A 145 14.01 3.54 -15.04
N THR A 146 15.07 2.88 -15.53
CA THR A 146 15.30 1.44 -15.34
C THR A 146 15.62 1.12 -13.88
N TYR A 147 16.35 1.99 -13.18
CA TYR A 147 16.59 1.88 -11.74
C TYR A 147 15.30 2.07 -10.92
N ASP A 148 14.50 3.07 -11.26
CA ASP A 148 13.23 3.35 -10.59
C ASP A 148 12.23 2.22 -10.81
N ARG A 149 12.27 1.57 -11.97
CA ARG A 149 11.55 0.32 -12.27
C ARG A 149 12.15 -0.92 -11.62
N GLY A 150 13.27 -0.84 -10.92
CA GLY A 150 13.90 -1.99 -10.24
C GLY A 150 14.59 -3.00 -11.17
N GLU A 151 14.84 -2.66 -12.43
CA GLU A 151 15.45 -3.54 -13.43
C GLU A 151 16.99 -3.51 -13.34
N ILE A 152 17.54 -3.90 -12.18
CA ILE A 152 18.93 -3.63 -11.77
C ILE A 152 19.98 -4.20 -12.76
N GLN A 153 19.72 -5.35 -13.39
CA GLN A 153 20.66 -5.93 -14.36
C GLN A 153 20.65 -5.21 -15.71
N LEU A 154 19.49 -4.72 -16.13
CA LEU A 154 19.41 -3.87 -17.30
C LEU A 154 20.09 -2.53 -17.03
N MET A 155 19.86 -1.96 -15.84
CA MET A 155 20.57 -0.76 -15.39
C MET A 155 22.08 -0.97 -15.28
N GLU A 156 22.57 -2.11 -14.75
CA GLU A 156 24.01 -2.40 -14.71
C GLU A 156 24.64 -2.48 -16.10
N LYS A 157 23.91 -3.07 -17.07
CA LYS A 157 24.33 -3.11 -18.46
C LYS A 157 24.40 -1.69 -19.04
N THR A 158 23.34 -0.89 -18.86
CA THR A 158 23.29 0.50 -19.30
C THR A 158 24.39 1.34 -18.64
N CYS A 159 24.64 1.17 -17.34
CA CYS A 159 25.76 1.80 -16.64
C CYS A 159 27.11 1.41 -17.21
N THR A 160 27.29 0.14 -17.60
CA THR A 160 28.54 -0.33 -18.21
C THR A 160 28.76 0.33 -19.57
N ASP A 161 27.70 0.41 -20.38
CA ASP A 161 27.73 1.05 -21.70
C ASP A 161 27.97 2.57 -21.58
N LEU A 162 27.31 3.24 -20.63
CA LEU A 162 27.51 4.67 -20.33
C LEU A 162 28.92 4.97 -19.80
N LEU A 163 29.45 4.14 -18.88
CA LEU A 163 30.80 4.33 -18.35
C LEU A 163 31.90 4.03 -19.39
N ALA A 164 31.62 3.20 -20.40
CA ALA A 164 32.52 3.04 -21.53
C ALA A 164 32.64 4.33 -22.37
N VAL A 165 31.58 5.15 -22.40
CA VAL A 165 31.57 6.46 -23.08
C VAL A 165 32.15 7.57 -22.21
N LYS A 166 31.76 7.65 -20.93
CA LYS A 166 32.27 8.63 -19.95
C LYS A 166 32.69 7.91 -18.65
N PRO A 167 33.96 7.49 -18.53
CA PRO A 167 34.45 6.69 -17.39
C PRO A 167 34.37 7.38 -16.03
N HIS A 168 34.20 8.70 -16.01
CA HIS A 168 34.20 9.53 -14.81
C HIS A 168 32.81 10.13 -14.47
N ASP A 169 31.73 9.67 -15.10
CA ASP A 169 30.39 10.13 -14.74
C ASP A 169 29.98 9.56 -13.37
N ALA A 170 30.09 10.40 -12.34
CA ALA A 170 29.86 10.05 -10.95
C ALA A 170 28.43 9.56 -10.70
N GLU A 171 27.44 10.06 -11.43
CA GLU A 171 26.05 9.67 -11.29
C GLU A 171 25.84 8.25 -11.84
N VAL A 172 26.41 7.93 -13.00
CA VAL A 172 26.37 6.55 -13.54
C VAL A 172 27.13 5.58 -12.64
N TRP A 173 28.27 6.00 -12.07
CA TRP A 173 28.99 5.22 -11.06
C TRP A 173 28.17 5.01 -9.79
N ARG A 174 27.50 6.06 -9.29
CA ARG A 174 26.62 6.00 -8.12
C ARG A 174 25.45 5.04 -8.38
N MET A 175 24.80 5.12 -9.53
CA MET A 175 23.70 4.22 -9.89
C MET A 175 24.15 2.77 -10.03
N ARG A 176 25.31 2.54 -10.65
CA ARG A 176 25.94 1.21 -10.69
C ARG A 176 26.29 0.69 -9.29
N THR A 177 26.76 1.57 -8.42
CA THR A 177 27.16 1.25 -7.04
C THR A 177 25.95 0.95 -6.18
N LEU A 178 24.91 1.78 -6.23
CA LEU A 178 23.61 1.54 -5.59
C LEU A 178 22.96 0.26 -6.12
N GLY A 179 23.02 0.02 -7.43
CA GLY A 179 22.58 -1.23 -8.06
C GLY A 179 23.31 -2.45 -7.53
N ARG A 180 24.65 -2.37 -7.43
CA ARG A 180 25.48 -3.45 -6.89
C ARG A 180 25.33 -3.63 -5.38
N LEU A 181 25.17 -2.55 -4.61
CA LEU A 181 24.84 -2.60 -3.19
C LEU A 181 23.48 -3.26 -3.01
N ARG A 182 22.50 -2.91 -3.83
CA ARG A 182 21.17 -3.54 -3.85
C ARG A 182 21.26 -5.01 -4.24
N LEU A 183 22.11 -5.40 -5.21
CA LEU A 183 22.39 -6.81 -5.55
C LEU A 183 23.14 -7.57 -4.44
N LYS A 184 24.08 -6.96 -3.75
CA LYS A 184 24.81 -7.59 -2.62
C LYS A 184 23.96 -7.68 -1.35
N LEU A 185 23.15 -6.66 -1.08
CA LEU A 185 22.13 -6.69 -0.04
C LEU A 185 21.06 -7.72 -0.40
N TRP A 186 20.76 -7.89 -1.68
CA TRP A 186 19.92 -8.97 -2.20
C TRP A 186 20.55 -10.34 -2.04
N ASP A 187 21.83 -10.54 -2.33
CA ASP A 187 22.54 -11.82 -2.12
C ASP A 187 22.59 -12.18 -0.62
N SER A 188 22.79 -11.19 0.24
CA SER A 188 22.81 -11.34 1.71
C SER A 188 21.40 -11.51 2.30
N ALA A 189 20.38 -10.88 1.71
CA ALA A 189 18.98 -11.11 1.98
C ALA A 189 18.52 -12.48 1.46
N LEU A 190 19.07 -12.97 0.34
CA LEU A 190 18.90 -14.33 -0.13
C LEU A 190 19.54 -15.31 0.84
N GLU A 191 20.69 -15.00 1.41
CA GLU A 191 21.36 -15.86 2.40
C GLU A 191 20.65 -15.89 3.77
N SER A 192 19.95 -14.80 4.13
CA SER A 192 19.10 -14.72 5.33
C SER A 192 17.72 -15.34 5.10
N ALA A 193 17.13 -15.14 3.91
CA ALA A 193 15.96 -15.86 3.43
C ALA A 193 16.24 -17.36 3.32
N ARG A 194 17.42 -17.79 2.86
CA ARG A 194 17.92 -19.18 2.86
C ARG A 194 18.05 -19.79 4.26
N ARG A 195 18.11 -18.97 5.33
CA ARG A 195 18.08 -19.44 6.73
C ARG A 195 16.66 -19.52 7.31
N TRP A 196 15.69 -18.84 6.71
CA TRP A 196 14.26 -18.98 6.99
C TRP A 196 13.63 -20.09 6.12
N ILE A 197 14.16 -20.29 4.91
CA ILE A 197 13.87 -21.33 3.94
C ILE A 197 14.74 -22.55 4.27
N ALA A 198 14.35 -23.29 5.31
CA ALA A 198 14.70 -24.70 5.46
C ALA A 198 13.69 -25.62 4.74
N PHE A 199 12.96 -25.09 3.75
CA PHE A 199 12.22 -25.81 2.71
C PHE A 199 12.29 -25.01 1.39
N GLU A 200 13.27 -25.38 0.57
CA GLU A 200 13.40 -25.24 -0.90
C GLU A 200 13.67 -23.85 -1.56
N PRO A 201 14.72 -23.71 -2.40
CA PRO A 201 15.20 -22.43 -2.94
C PRO A 201 14.99 -22.23 -4.46
N GLN A 202 14.45 -21.07 -4.85
CA GLN A 202 14.66 -20.40 -6.16
C GLN A 202 14.59 -18.88 -5.90
N ALA A 203 15.40 -17.95 -6.45
CA ALA A 203 16.17 -17.92 -7.69
C ALA A 203 17.23 -16.79 -7.69
N LEU A 204 18.18 -16.84 -8.65
CA LEU A 204 19.06 -15.72 -9.08
C LEU A 204 19.41 -15.78 -10.59
N ASN A 205 19.50 -14.59 -11.21
CA ASN A 205 20.18 -14.10 -12.45
C ASN A 205 19.64 -14.42 -13.90
N PRO A 206 19.43 -13.41 -14.79
CA PRO A 206 18.95 -13.49 -16.19
C PRO A 206 19.84 -14.18 -17.22
N ARG A 207 21.15 -14.31 -17.03
CA ARG A 207 21.96 -15.09 -18.00
C ARG A 207 21.79 -16.60 -17.85
N CYS A 208 21.27 -17.04 -16.71
CA CYS A 208 20.78 -18.41 -16.54
C CYS A 208 19.37 -18.60 -17.14
N ALA A 209 18.53 -17.54 -17.22
CA ALA A 209 17.15 -17.64 -17.71
C ALA A 209 17.05 -18.03 -19.19
N GLU A 210 18.03 -17.69 -20.03
CA GLU A 210 18.04 -18.07 -21.45
C GLU A 210 18.45 -19.55 -21.66
N ALA A 211 19.38 -20.06 -20.84
CA ALA A 211 19.74 -21.48 -20.80
C ALA A 211 18.63 -22.34 -20.15
N PHE A 212 17.93 -21.80 -19.14
CA PHE A 212 16.80 -22.46 -18.48
C PHE A 212 15.50 -22.38 -19.30
N ALA A 213 15.28 -21.35 -20.11
CA ALA A 213 14.17 -21.30 -21.06
C ALA A 213 14.32 -22.36 -22.17
N GLN A 214 15.55 -22.71 -22.56
CA GLN A 214 15.82 -23.83 -23.45
C GLN A 214 15.73 -25.20 -22.75
N ALA A 215 15.89 -25.25 -21.42
CA ALA A 215 15.73 -26.45 -20.59
C ALA A 215 14.34 -26.58 -19.93
N GLY A 216 13.37 -25.73 -20.32
CA GLY A 216 12.00 -25.70 -19.80
C GLY A 216 11.12 -26.85 -20.29
N SER A 217 11.60 -28.09 -20.28
CA SER A 217 10.71 -29.26 -20.31
C SER A 217 10.60 -29.85 -18.91
N GLN A 218 9.42 -30.37 -18.61
CA GLN A 218 9.08 -30.95 -17.31
C GLN A 218 9.88 -32.23 -16.99
N GLU A 219 10.70 -32.74 -17.90
CA GLU A 219 11.35 -34.05 -17.76
C GLU A 219 12.70 -33.98 -17.02
N SER A 220 12.88 -34.81 -15.99
CA SER A 220 14.14 -34.98 -15.24
C SER A 220 15.34 -35.31 -16.15
N THR A 221 15.08 -35.91 -17.31
CA THR A 221 16.08 -36.33 -18.29
C THR A 221 16.87 -35.15 -18.85
N GLN A 222 16.22 -34.01 -19.09
CA GLN A 222 16.89 -32.83 -19.67
C GLN A 222 17.79 -32.11 -18.67
N VAL A 223 17.40 -32.09 -17.38
CA VAL A 223 18.26 -31.58 -16.30
C VAL A 223 19.50 -32.46 -16.13
N LYS A 224 19.34 -33.79 -16.23
CA LYS A 224 20.48 -34.74 -16.23
C LYS A 224 21.41 -34.50 -17.42
N GLU A 225 20.88 -34.24 -18.61
CA GLU A 225 21.68 -33.93 -19.80
C GLU A 225 22.42 -32.58 -19.68
N ALA A 226 21.74 -31.53 -19.18
CA ALA A 226 22.34 -30.22 -18.93
C ALA A 226 23.48 -30.32 -17.91
N ARG A 227 23.25 -31.04 -16.81
CA ARG A 227 24.28 -31.33 -15.80
C ARG A 227 25.52 -31.96 -16.42
N VAL A 228 25.34 -33.01 -17.22
CA VAL A 228 26.44 -33.73 -17.89
C VAL A 228 27.22 -32.79 -18.79
N ARG A 229 26.54 -31.93 -19.56
CA ARG A 229 27.18 -30.94 -20.43
C ARG A 229 27.96 -29.89 -19.64
N PHE A 230 27.40 -29.34 -18.55
CA PHE A 230 28.14 -28.39 -17.71
C PHE A 230 29.33 -29.04 -17.02
N ALA A 231 29.21 -30.28 -16.56
CA ALA A 231 30.32 -31.01 -15.94
C ALA A 231 31.44 -31.32 -16.94
N GLN A 232 31.09 -31.56 -18.20
CA GLN A 232 32.07 -31.74 -19.27
C GLN A 232 32.77 -30.42 -19.63
N LEU A 233 32.01 -29.34 -19.82
CA LEU A 233 32.55 -28.01 -20.10
C LEU A 233 33.45 -27.53 -18.95
N TYR A 234 33.05 -27.75 -17.70
CA TYR A 234 33.89 -27.48 -16.54
C TYR A 234 35.24 -28.19 -16.64
N LYS A 235 35.26 -29.48 -16.98
CA LYS A 235 36.51 -30.25 -17.15
C LYS A 235 37.37 -29.77 -18.31
N GLU A 236 36.77 -29.20 -19.35
CA GLU A 236 37.47 -28.67 -20.51
C GLU A 236 38.07 -27.29 -20.20
N VAL A 237 37.29 -26.40 -19.58
CA VAL A 237 37.71 -25.06 -19.14
C VAL A 237 38.80 -25.14 -18.08
N ASN A 238 38.70 -26.08 -17.14
CA ASN A 238 39.69 -26.24 -16.06
C ASN A 238 41.04 -26.81 -16.54
N LYS A 239 41.18 -27.15 -17.83
CA LYS A 239 42.46 -27.54 -18.47
C LYS A 239 43.14 -26.38 -19.21
N LEU A 240 42.46 -25.24 -19.33
CA LEU A 240 43.00 -24.06 -20.00
C LEU A 240 43.71 -23.16 -18.97
N GLU A 241 44.72 -22.42 -19.39
CA GLU A 241 45.45 -21.46 -18.55
C GLU A 241 45.24 -20.03 -19.04
N GLY A 242 44.91 -19.09 -18.15
CA GLY A 242 44.73 -17.67 -18.45
C GLY A 242 43.83 -16.92 -17.44
N GLU A 243 43.97 -15.60 -17.37
CA GLU A 243 43.11 -14.75 -16.53
C GLU A 243 41.64 -14.82 -17.03
N GLY A 244 40.71 -15.07 -16.12
CA GLY A 244 39.28 -15.26 -16.41
C GLY A 244 38.83 -16.72 -16.62
N ILE A 245 39.75 -17.66 -16.90
CA ILE A 245 39.41 -19.09 -17.04
C ILE A 245 39.00 -19.69 -15.69
N ARG A 246 39.63 -19.23 -14.60
CA ARG A 246 39.28 -19.67 -13.24
C ARG A 246 37.86 -19.26 -12.84
N ASP A 247 37.44 -18.06 -13.25
CA ASP A 247 36.09 -17.56 -12.97
C ASP A 247 35.05 -18.32 -13.79
N ALA A 248 35.32 -18.57 -15.08
CA ALA A 248 34.47 -19.41 -15.93
C ALA A 248 34.37 -20.86 -15.41
N ALA A 249 35.46 -21.42 -14.86
CA ALA A 249 35.43 -22.73 -14.21
C ALA A 249 34.55 -22.72 -12.95
N VAL A 250 34.63 -21.68 -12.11
CA VAL A 250 33.77 -21.54 -10.93
C VAL A 250 32.30 -21.44 -11.32
N GLU A 251 31.97 -20.64 -12.34
CA GLU A 251 30.59 -20.51 -12.85
C GLU A 251 30.05 -21.84 -13.39
N LEU A 252 30.84 -22.58 -14.18
CA LEU A 252 30.44 -23.89 -14.69
C LEU A 252 30.28 -24.93 -13.57
N GLN A 253 31.11 -24.86 -12.52
CA GLN A 253 30.97 -25.72 -11.35
C GLN A 253 29.69 -25.42 -10.57
N GLU A 254 29.34 -24.14 -10.43
CA GLU A 254 28.09 -23.73 -9.80
C GLU A 254 26.87 -24.19 -10.60
N CYS A 255 26.93 -24.16 -11.94
CA CYS A 255 25.89 -24.73 -12.81
C CYS A 255 25.72 -26.24 -12.60
N VAL A 256 26.80 -27.01 -12.45
CA VAL A 256 26.73 -28.45 -12.14
C VAL A 256 26.07 -28.69 -10.80
N TRP A 257 26.50 -27.96 -9.77
CA TRP A 257 25.97 -28.07 -8.41
C TRP A 257 24.47 -27.74 -8.36
N ARG A 258 24.02 -26.71 -9.08
CA ARG A 258 22.59 -26.37 -9.18
C ARG A 258 21.78 -27.42 -9.92
N CYS A 259 22.34 -28.05 -10.96
CA CYS A 259 21.66 -29.19 -11.59
C CYS A 259 21.56 -30.39 -10.64
N ASP A 260 22.54 -30.61 -9.77
CA ASP A 260 22.47 -31.62 -8.71
C ASP A 260 21.37 -31.30 -7.70
N GLU A 261 21.34 -30.06 -7.19
CA GLU A 261 20.31 -29.57 -6.27
C GLU A 261 18.90 -29.70 -6.87
N MET A 262 18.71 -29.42 -8.15
CA MET A 262 17.44 -29.61 -8.86
C MET A 262 17.03 -31.08 -9.02
N LEU A 263 18.00 -31.98 -9.19
CA LEU A 263 17.71 -33.41 -9.29
C LEU A 263 17.38 -34.00 -7.93
N GLU A 264 18.09 -33.59 -6.88
CA GLU A 264 17.78 -33.91 -5.48
C GLU A 264 16.40 -33.37 -5.10
N HIS A 265 16.07 -32.14 -5.52
CA HIS A 265 14.77 -31.52 -5.33
C HIS A 265 13.66 -32.28 -6.05
N LYS A 266 13.84 -32.67 -7.32
CA LYS A 266 12.85 -33.51 -8.03
C LYS A 266 12.69 -34.90 -7.43
N GLU A 267 13.78 -35.49 -6.91
CA GLU A 267 13.74 -36.76 -6.19
C GLU A 267 13.04 -36.62 -4.84
N ALA A 268 13.23 -35.49 -4.15
CA ALA A 268 12.49 -35.12 -2.95
C ALA A 268 11.01 -34.82 -3.24
N GLU A 269 10.68 -34.10 -4.31
CA GLU A 269 9.30 -33.87 -4.77
C GLU A 269 8.61 -35.19 -5.13
N ALA A 270 9.30 -36.10 -5.80
CA ALA A 270 8.77 -37.43 -6.11
C ALA A 270 8.53 -38.26 -4.83
N ALA A 271 9.40 -38.11 -3.82
CA ALA A 271 9.25 -38.75 -2.52
C ALA A 271 8.17 -38.10 -1.64
N VAL A 272 7.97 -36.78 -1.76
CA VAL A 272 6.98 -35.99 -0.99
C VAL A 272 5.59 -36.02 -1.65
N ALA A 273 5.50 -36.18 -2.97
CA ALA A 273 4.25 -36.38 -3.69
C ALA A 273 3.52 -37.68 -3.26
N GLU A 274 4.22 -38.61 -2.61
CA GLU A 274 3.63 -39.78 -1.95
C GLU A 274 3.04 -39.47 -0.55
N GLU A 275 3.36 -38.34 0.11
CA GLU A 275 2.98 -38.16 1.53
C GLU A 275 2.63 -36.75 2.06
N ALA A 276 2.70 -35.61 1.33
CA ALA A 276 2.28 -34.31 1.90
C ALA A 276 1.73 -33.23 0.92
N CYS A 277 0.96 -32.30 1.51
CA CYS A 277 0.08 -31.28 0.94
C CYS A 277 0.66 -30.44 -0.22
N ARG A 278 -0.10 -30.36 -1.32
CA ARG A 278 0.22 -29.54 -2.51
C ARG A 278 0.17 -28.04 -2.18
N PRO A 279 1.11 -27.21 -2.68
CA PRO A 279 1.04 -25.77 -2.53
C PRO A 279 -0.23 -25.20 -3.18
N CYS A 280 -0.95 -24.37 -2.43
CA CYS A 280 -2.19 -23.71 -2.84
C CYS A 280 -1.90 -22.59 -3.87
N ASN A 281 -2.00 -22.92 -5.16
CA ASN A 281 -1.87 -21.96 -6.28
C ASN A 281 -3.20 -21.23 -6.53
N LEU A 282 -3.67 -20.40 -5.60
CA LEU A 282 -4.88 -19.59 -5.76
C LEU A 282 -4.69 -18.46 -6.78
N SER A 283 -3.50 -17.84 -6.80
CA SER A 283 -3.04 -17.03 -7.92
C SER A 283 -1.99 -17.78 -8.73
N ALA A 284 -2.36 -18.26 -9.91
CA ALA A 284 -1.36 -18.28 -10.96
C ALA A 284 -0.91 -16.81 -11.19
N ARG A 285 0.26 -16.62 -11.81
CA ARG A 285 0.81 -15.32 -12.18
C ARG A 285 0.07 -14.50 -13.29
N PRO A 286 -1.16 -14.79 -13.80
CA PRO A 286 -1.75 -13.97 -14.86
C PRO A 286 -1.90 -12.48 -14.53
N ALA A 287 -2.26 -12.12 -13.29
CA ALA A 287 -2.50 -10.71 -12.95
C ALA A 287 -1.33 -9.80 -13.34
N THR A 288 -0.11 -10.22 -12.98
CA THR A 288 1.15 -9.51 -13.20
C THR A 288 1.61 -9.52 -14.67
N VAL A 289 1.24 -10.56 -15.43
CA VAL A 289 1.58 -10.69 -16.85
C VAL A 289 0.62 -9.90 -17.74
N LEU A 290 -0.65 -9.77 -17.31
CA LEU A 290 -1.72 -9.21 -18.13
C LEU A 290 -1.82 -7.68 -18.08
N THR A 291 -1.43 -7.02 -16.98
CA THR A 291 -1.50 -5.54 -16.89
C THR A 291 -0.24 -4.82 -17.36
N GLY A 292 0.88 -5.53 -17.51
CA GLY A 292 2.18 -4.94 -17.83
C GLY A 292 2.74 -4.01 -16.75
N ALA A 293 2.05 -3.86 -15.62
CA ALA A 293 2.44 -3.03 -14.50
C ALA A 293 2.71 -3.92 -13.29
N ARG A 294 3.98 -4.10 -12.95
CA ARG A 294 4.36 -4.60 -11.63
C ARG A 294 4.34 -3.41 -10.67
N PRO A 295 3.66 -3.48 -9.51
CA PRO A 295 3.96 -2.54 -8.44
C PRO A 295 5.47 -2.62 -8.14
N PRO A 296 6.13 -1.49 -7.79
CA PRO A 296 7.58 -1.40 -7.60
C PRO A 296 8.13 -2.27 -6.45
N HIS A 297 7.29 -3.03 -5.75
CA HIS A 297 7.67 -3.98 -4.70
C HIS A 297 8.22 -5.31 -5.28
N PHE A 298 9.20 -5.22 -6.20
CA PHE A 298 9.89 -6.34 -6.88
C PHE A 298 10.57 -7.39 -5.97
N PHE A 299 10.47 -7.24 -4.65
CA PHE A 299 11.31 -7.90 -3.66
C PHE A 299 10.49 -8.62 -2.57
N LEU A 300 9.16 -8.55 -2.63
CA LEU A 300 8.35 -9.38 -1.75
C LEU A 300 8.50 -10.85 -2.19
N PRO A 301 8.76 -11.78 -1.25
CA PRO A 301 8.74 -13.20 -1.58
C PRO A 301 7.36 -13.57 -2.13
N ASN A 302 7.29 -14.61 -2.97
CA ASN A 302 5.99 -15.13 -3.40
C ASN A 302 5.27 -15.66 -2.16
N PHE A 303 4.23 -14.95 -1.72
CA PHE A 303 3.37 -15.42 -0.65
C PHE A 303 2.45 -16.49 -1.22
N ALA A 304 2.48 -17.68 -0.63
CA ALA A 304 1.46 -18.67 -0.91
C ALA A 304 0.12 -18.16 -0.37
N ASP A 305 -0.93 -18.33 -1.16
CA ASP A 305 -2.27 -18.07 -0.66
C ASP A 305 -2.58 -19.00 0.51
N SER A 306 -3.22 -18.45 1.52
CA SER A 306 -3.67 -19.19 2.69
C SER A 306 -5.08 -18.77 3.02
N VAL A 307 -6.00 -19.74 3.02
CA VAL A 307 -7.39 -19.52 3.43
C VAL A 307 -7.51 -19.43 4.96
N GLY A 308 -6.51 -19.91 5.72
CA GLY A 308 -6.48 -19.88 7.18
C GLY A 308 -7.74 -20.44 7.87
N PRO A 309 -8.01 -20.05 9.12
CA PRO A 309 -9.13 -20.57 9.90
C PRO A 309 -10.46 -19.87 9.61
N VAL A 310 -10.78 -19.60 8.34
CA VAL A 310 -12.07 -19.00 7.96
C VAL A 310 -12.92 -19.91 7.08
N LYS A 311 -14.23 -19.66 7.08
CA LYS A 311 -15.25 -20.27 6.21
C LYS A 311 -16.17 -19.17 5.69
N VAL A 312 -16.57 -19.25 4.42
CA VAL A 312 -17.64 -18.41 3.88
C VAL A 312 -18.98 -19.08 4.16
N VAL A 313 -19.92 -18.36 4.74
CA VAL A 313 -21.28 -18.83 5.02
C VAL A 313 -22.32 -17.83 4.51
N GLN A 314 -23.53 -18.32 4.29
CA GLN A 314 -24.69 -17.48 4.03
C GLN A 314 -25.00 -16.63 5.27
N ALA A 315 -25.20 -15.33 5.08
CA ALA A 315 -25.68 -14.43 6.12
C ALA A 315 -27.21 -14.47 6.18
N ASP A 316 -27.76 -14.38 7.39
CA ASP A 316 -29.20 -14.26 7.56
C ASP A 316 -29.66 -12.88 7.08
N LYS A 317 -30.81 -12.82 6.39
CA LYS A 317 -31.35 -11.55 5.85
C LYS A 317 -31.60 -10.49 6.94
N GLU A 318 -31.88 -10.95 8.15
CA GLU A 318 -32.15 -10.11 9.32
C GLU A 318 -30.89 -9.78 10.13
N GLU A 319 -29.75 -10.37 9.79
CA GLU A 319 -28.50 -10.16 10.53
C GLU A 319 -27.97 -8.74 10.34
N LEU A 320 -27.50 -8.16 11.45
CA LEU A 320 -26.82 -6.87 11.50
C LEU A 320 -25.58 -6.88 10.59
N GLY A 321 -25.18 -5.71 10.09
CA GLY A 321 -24.08 -5.60 9.11
C GLY A 321 -24.48 -5.76 7.64
N GLY A 322 -25.78 -5.63 7.32
CA GLY A 322 -26.25 -5.52 5.94
C GLY A 322 -26.67 -6.84 5.27
N GLY A 323 -27.18 -7.83 6.02
CA GLY A 323 -27.50 -9.18 5.54
C GLY A 323 -28.38 -9.29 4.29
N ALA A 324 -29.21 -8.29 3.98
CA ALA A 324 -29.98 -8.23 2.72
C ALA A 324 -29.15 -7.81 1.49
N VAL A 325 -28.09 -7.02 1.68
CA VAL A 325 -27.21 -6.53 0.59
C VAL A 325 -25.96 -7.41 0.47
N HIS A 326 -25.48 -7.92 1.59
CA HIS A 326 -24.36 -8.84 1.68
C HIS A 326 -24.87 -10.18 2.22
N SER A 327 -25.37 -11.01 1.30
CA SER A 327 -25.91 -12.34 1.59
C SER A 327 -24.85 -13.33 2.08
N ARG A 328 -23.57 -12.93 2.16
CA ARG A 328 -22.44 -13.78 2.53
C ARG A 328 -21.63 -13.11 3.60
N LYS A 329 -21.00 -13.91 4.45
CA LYS A 329 -20.06 -13.46 5.46
C LYS A 329 -18.94 -14.48 5.65
N LEU A 330 -17.81 -14.00 6.16
CA LEU A 330 -16.73 -14.84 6.64
C LEU A 330 -16.92 -15.09 8.14
N ILE A 331 -16.72 -16.33 8.57
CA ILE A 331 -16.66 -16.69 9.99
C ILE A 331 -15.36 -17.41 10.30
N VAL A 332 -14.88 -17.30 11.54
CA VAL A 332 -13.75 -18.12 11.99
C VAL A 332 -14.22 -19.54 12.33
N THR A 333 -13.41 -20.54 11.99
CA THR A 333 -13.74 -21.97 12.19
C THR A 333 -13.21 -22.54 13.50
N LYS A 334 -12.34 -21.79 14.18
CA LYS A 334 -11.80 -22.08 15.50
C LYS A 334 -11.67 -20.77 16.27
N ASP A 335 -11.45 -20.88 17.58
CA ASP A 335 -11.01 -19.73 18.37
C ASP A 335 -9.68 -19.20 17.83
N VAL A 336 -9.56 -17.88 17.70
CA VAL A 336 -8.36 -17.17 17.26
C VAL A 336 -8.04 -16.02 18.23
N GLN A 337 -6.76 -15.77 18.45
CA GLN A 337 -6.31 -14.65 19.28
C GLN A 337 -6.17 -13.36 18.46
N ALA A 338 -6.11 -12.20 19.13
CA ALA A 338 -5.73 -10.96 18.47
C ALA A 338 -4.33 -11.10 17.83
N GLY A 339 -4.15 -10.55 16.64
CA GLY A 339 -2.92 -10.69 15.85
C GLY A 339 -2.77 -12.01 15.08
N GLU A 340 -3.58 -13.03 15.35
CA GLU A 340 -3.51 -14.31 14.63
C GLU A 340 -3.91 -14.12 13.15
N PRO A 341 -3.16 -14.70 12.19
CA PRO A 341 -3.49 -14.61 10.77
C PRO A 341 -4.79 -15.34 10.45
N LEU A 342 -5.69 -14.65 9.76
CA LEU A 342 -6.98 -15.18 9.30
C LEU A 342 -6.88 -15.73 7.88
N PHE A 343 -6.25 -14.99 6.98
CA PHE A 343 -5.96 -15.43 5.62
C PHE A 343 -4.90 -14.53 4.97
N VAL A 344 -4.27 -15.05 3.92
CA VAL A 344 -3.32 -14.34 3.04
C VAL A 344 -3.78 -14.60 1.61
N GLN A 345 -3.93 -13.55 0.81
CA GLN A 345 -4.36 -13.68 -0.56
C GLN A 345 -3.58 -12.78 -1.51
N ASN A 346 -3.13 -13.36 -2.60
CA ASN A 346 -2.69 -12.66 -3.78
C ASN A 346 -3.89 -12.11 -4.57
N ALA A 347 -3.70 -10.99 -5.24
CA ALA A 347 -4.74 -10.38 -6.06
C ALA A 347 -4.98 -11.22 -7.33
N MET A 348 -6.24 -11.46 -7.65
CA MET A 348 -6.63 -12.07 -8.94
C MET A 348 -6.38 -11.14 -10.12
N ALA A 349 -6.53 -9.85 -9.88
CA ALA A 349 -6.23 -8.78 -10.83
C ALA A 349 -5.71 -7.59 -10.03
N PHE A 350 -4.70 -6.90 -10.56
CA PHE A 350 -4.06 -5.76 -9.90
C PHE A 350 -3.60 -4.73 -10.92
N ALA A 351 -3.87 -3.44 -10.70
CA ALA A 351 -3.52 -2.35 -11.61
C ALA A 351 -3.11 -1.08 -10.85
N SER A 352 -2.25 -0.24 -11.44
CA SER A 352 -2.10 1.17 -11.00
C SER A 352 -3.37 1.94 -11.31
N LEU A 353 -3.73 3.00 -10.57
CA LEU A 353 -4.96 3.80 -10.68
C LEU A 353 -4.73 5.28 -11.05
N ASP A 354 -3.57 5.63 -11.58
CA ASP A 354 -3.22 7.03 -11.84
C ASP A 354 -4.15 7.71 -12.88
N ARG A 355 -4.94 6.96 -13.69
CA ARG A 355 -5.81 7.51 -14.74
C ARG A 355 -7.12 6.74 -14.89
N ALA A 356 -8.17 7.39 -15.43
CA ALA A 356 -9.47 6.76 -15.71
C ALA A 356 -9.39 5.48 -16.60
N GLY A 357 -8.31 5.31 -17.38
CA GLY A 357 -8.07 4.10 -18.17
C GLY A 357 -7.69 2.87 -17.35
N ASP A 358 -7.37 3.03 -16.07
CA ASP A 358 -6.86 1.94 -15.25
C ASP A 358 -7.95 1.03 -14.67
N VAL A 359 -9.16 1.57 -14.43
CA VAL A 359 -10.36 0.77 -14.13
C VAL A 359 -10.67 -0.20 -15.28
N VAL A 360 -10.49 0.26 -16.53
CA VAL A 360 -10.64 -0.57 -17.73
C VAL A 360 -9.61 -1.69 -17.75
N ARG A 361 -8.36 -1.41 -17.32
CA ARG A 361 -7.31 -2.43 -17.22
C ARG A 361 -7.65 -3.50 -16.20
N LEU A 362 -8.08 -3.11 -14.99
CA LEU A 362 -8.47 -4.08 -13.95
C LEU A 362 -9.60 -5.00 -14.43
N LYS A 363 -10.63 -4.43 -15.06
CA LYS A 363 -11.72 -5.18 -15.70
C LYS A 363 -11.22 -6.12 -16.79
N THR A 364 -10.38 -5.62 -17.69
CA THR A 364 -9.80 -6.40 -18.79
C THR A 364 -8.97 -7.56 -18.26
N SER A 365 -8.22 -7.36 -17.18
CA SER A 365 -7.42 -8.40 -16.55
C SER A 365 -8.26 -9.50 -15.94
N LEU A 366 -9.39 -9.19 -15.31
CA LEU A 366 -10.31 -10.20 -14.77
C LEU A 366 -10.92 -11.05 -15.88
N VAL A 367 -11.46 -10.41 -16.92
CA VAL A 367 -12.03 -11.11 -18.08
C VAL A 367 -10.96 -11.99 -18.73
N THR A 368 -9.76 -11.45 -18.94
CA THR A 368 -8.65 -12.20 -19.54
C THR A 368 -8.19 -13.36 -18.65
N ALA A 369 -8.12 -13.17 -17.33
CA ALA A 369 -7.79 -14.27 -16.41
C ALA A 369 -8.84 -15.39 -16.51
N ALA A 370 -10.12 -15.04 -16.53
CA ALA A 370 -11.21 -15.99 -16.62
C ALA A 370 -11.32 -16.70 -17.99
N THR A 371 -10.95 -16.04 -19.10
CA THR A 371 -10.93 -16.68 -20.43
C THR A 371 -9.70 -17.57 -20.63
N LEU A 372 -8.59 -17.32 -19.94
CA LEU A 372 -7.37 -18.11 -20.04
C LEU A 372 -7.30 -19.28 -19.05
N SER A 373 -7.97 -19.18 -17.89
CA SER A 373 -7.85 -20.15 -16.81
C SER A 373 -9.22 -20.61 -16.30
N PRO A 374 -9.53 -21.92 -16.36
CA PRO A 374 -10.75 -22.46 -15.77
C PRO A 374 -10.84 -22.26 -14.25
N ARG A 375 -9.70 -22.15 -13.57
CA ARG A 375 -9.64 -21.80 -12.14
C ARG A 375 -10.09 -20.38 -11.90
N GLN A 376 -9.50 -19.43 -12.63
CA GLN A 376 -9.87 -18.02 -12.49
C GLN A 376 -11.32 -17.79 -12.89
N ALA A 377 -11.80 -18.46 -13.95
CA ALA A 377 -13.23 -18.47 -14.31
C ALA A 377 -14.11 -18.91 -13.14
N LYS A 378 -13.75 -20.02 -12.45
CA LYS A 378 -14.48 -20.51 -11.28
C LYS A 378 -14.52 -19.48 -10.15
N LEU A 379 -13.39 -18.82 -9.86
CA LEU A 379 -13.29 -17.81 -8.81
C LEU A 379 -14.13 -16.56 -9.15
N VAL A 380 -14.08 -16.09 -10.41
CA VAL A 380 -14.93 -14.97 -10.84
C VAL A 380 -16.41 -15.36 -10.82
N ASP A 381 -16.77 -16.59 -11.22
CA ASP A 381 -18.14 -17.11 -11.13
C ASP A 381 -18.64 -17.09 -9.68
N ILE A 382 -17.78 -17.40 -8.69
CA ILE A 382 -18.13 -17.32 -7.25
C ILE A 382 -18.42 -15.87 -6.82
N LEU A 383 -17.62 -14.90 -7.27
CA LEU A 383 -17.85 -13.48 -6.95
C LEU A 383 -19.12 -12.93 -7.61
N LEU A 384 -19.43 -13.40 -8.83
CA LEU A 384 -20.62 -12.98 -9.59
C LEU A 384 -21.90 -13.69 -9.16
N ASP A 385 -21.80 -14.86 -8.55
CA ASP A 385 -22.95 -15.57 -8.01
C ASP A 385 -23.69 -14.64 -7.02
N ARG A 386 -25.03 -14.54 -7.13
CA ARG A 386 -25.89 -13.81 -6.19
C ARG A 386 -26.97 -14.69 -5.58
N SER A 387 -26.91 -16.00 -5.83
CA SER A 387 -27.84 -16.97 -5.25
C SER A 387 -27.60 -17.15 -3.75
N GLU A 388 -28.63 -17.63 -3.05
CA GLU A 388 -28.51 -18.05 -1.66
C GLU A 388 -27.64 -19.32 -1.57
N TRP A 389 -26.72 -19.34 -0.61
CA TRP A 389 -25.85 -20.48 -0.36
C TRP A 389 -26.41 -21.33 0.77
N ASP A 390 -26.47 -22.64 0.56
CA ASP A 390 -26.55 -23.60 1.66
C ASP A 390 -25.14 -23.99 2.11
N ASP A 391 -25.06 -24.83 3.15
CA ASP A 391 -23.78 -25.33 3.65
C ASP A 391 -22.98 -26.07 2.57
N SER A 392 -23.66 -26.78 1.66
CA SER A 392 -23.00 -27.50 0.56
C SER A 392 -22.32 -26.54 -0.42
N LYS A 393 -22.97 -25.43 -0.77
CA LYS A 393 -22.42 -24.42 -1.66
C LYS A 393 -21.24 -23.69 -1.02
N SER A 394 -21.36 -23.37 0.27
CA SER A 394 -20.28 -22.84 1.08
C SER A 394 -19.07 -23.76 1.08
N ASP A 395 -19.26 -25.07 1.27
CA ASP A 395 -18.17 -26.04 1.26
C ASP A 395 -17.52 -26.16 -0.12
N GLU A 396 -18.29 -26.15 -1.22
CA GLU A 396 -17.79 -26.12 -2.60
C GLU A 396 -16.89 -24.89 -2.85
N VAL A 397 -17.30 -23.72 -2.34
CA VAL A 397 -16.53 -22.47 -2.46
C VAL A 397 -15.24 -22.57 -1.67
N MET A 398 -15.29 -23.08 -0.44
CA MET A 398 -14.10 -23.25 0.39
C MET A 398 -13.14 -24.27 -0.21
N GLU A 399 -13.65 -25.34 -0.82
CA GLU A 399 -12.87 -26.32 -1.56
C GLU A 399 -12.20 -25.69 -2.78
N ALA A 400 -12.91 -24.89 -3.58
CA ALA A 400 -12.33 -24.14 -4.69
C ALA A 400 -11.22 -23.16 -4.25
N LEU A 401 -11.40 -22.55 -3.08
CA LEU A 401 -10.39 -21.66 -2.49
C LEU A 401 -9.16 -22.43 -2.01
N ARG A 402 -9.31 -23.58 -1.36
CA ARG A 402 -8.19 -24.35 -0.79
C ARG A 402 -7.44 -25.21 -1.81
N ASP A 403 -8.16 -25.80 -2.75
CA ASP A 403 -7.60 -26.76 -3.70
C ASP A 403 -7.42 -26.12 -5.09
N PRO A 404 -6.17 -25.99 -5.59
CA PRO A 404 -5.89 -25.51 -6.95
C PRO A 404 -6.53 -26.33 -8.07
N THR A 405 -6.82 -27.60 -7.82
CA THR A 405 -7.35 -28.54 -8.80
C THR A 405 -8.85 -28.43 -9.01
N VAL A 406 -9.57 -27.78 -8.09
CA VAL A 406 -11.00 -27.53 -8.20
C VAL A 406 -11.21 -26.35 -9.14
N VAL A 407 -11.61 -26.66 -10.36
CA VAL A 407 -11.70 -25.72 -11.47
C VAL A 407 -13.01 -25.91 -12.23
N ARG A 408 -13.39 -24.90 -13.03
CA ARG A 408 -14.47 -25.05 -14.00
C ARG A 408 -14.07 -26.04 -15.10
N GLU A 409 -15.03 -26.72 -15.73
CA GLU A 409 -14.76 -27.64 -16.84
C GLU A 409 -14.05 -26.92 -18.02
N LYS A 410 -14.47 -25.69 -18.31
CA LYS A 410 -13.93 -24.84 -19.37
C LYS A 410 -13.75 -23.41 -18.86
N PRO A 411 -12.77 -22.65 -19.38
CA PRO A 411 -12.68 -21.23 -19.09
C PRO A 411 -13.88 -20.49 -19.68
N TRP A 412 -13.97 -19.19 -19.42
CA TRP A 412 -14.95 -18.34 -20.09
C TRP A 412 -14.74 -18.32 -21.60
N SER A 413 -15.85 -18.27 -22.33
CA SER A 413 -15.86 -18.18 -23.80
C SER A 413 -15.15 -16.90 -24.25
N SER A 414 -14.29 -17.02 -25.26
CA SER A 414 -13.65 -15.91 -25.94
C SER A 414 -14.42 -15.43 -27.18
N GLU A 415 -15.62 -15.97 -27.42
CA GLU A 415 -16.46 -15.56 -28.54
C GLU A 415 -16.95 -14.11 -28.34
N PRO A 416 -17.01 -13.28 -29.41
CA PRO A 416 -17.31 -11.85 -29.29
C PRO A 416 -18.60 -11.53 -28.49
N ASP A 417 -19.68 -12.29 -28.72
CA ASP A 417 -20.97 -12.07 -28.06
C ASP A 417 -20.94 -12.38 -26.56
N ASP A 418 -20.13 -13.33 -26.13
CA ASP A 418 -19.97 -13.67 -24.72
C ASP A 418 -19.00 -12.72 -24.02
N MET A 419 -17.96 -12.27 -24.72
CA MET A 419 -17.02 -11.28 -24.21
C MET A 419 -17.70 -10.00 -23.76
N VAL A 420 -18.71 -9.50 -24.51
CA VAL A 420 -19.49 -8.32 -24.11
C VAL A 420 -20.18 -8.56 -22.75
N LYS A 421 -20.77 -9.74 -22.53
CA LYS A 421 -21.43 -10.09 -21.27
C LYS A 421 -20.42 -10.24 -20.14
N HIS A 422 -19.28 -10.89 -20.38
CA HIS A 422 -18.20 -11.03 -19.40
C HIS A 422 -17.65 -9.67 -18.98
N PHE A 423 -17.46 -8.74 -19.93
CA PHE A 423 -17.05 -7.38 -19.63
C PHE A 423 -18.08 -6.65 -18.77
N GLN A 424 -19.38 -6.74 -19.09
CA GLN A 424 -20.43 -6.13 -18.27
C GLN A 424 -20.44 -6.68 -16.84
N ALA A 425 -20.33 -8.00 -16.68
CA ALA A 425 -20.30 -8.64 -15.36
C ALA A 425 -19.06 -8.22 -14.54
N CYS A 426 -17.87 -8.21 -15.15
CA CYS A 426 -16.65 -7.76 -14.48
C CYS A 426 -16.64 -6.26 -14.20
N GLU A 427 -17.35 -5.45 -14.99
CA GLU A 427 -17.51 -4.01 -14.74
C GLU A 427 -18.28 -3.75 -13.45
N GLU A 428 -19.41 -4.44 -13.26
CA GLU A 428 -20.17 -4.36 -12.02
C GLU A 428 -19.32 -4.77 -10.81
N LEU A 429 -18.53 -5.83 -10.95
CA LEU A 429 -17.64 -6.32 -9.89
C LEU A 429 -16.55 -5.29 -9.56
N VAL A 430 -15.90 -4.69 -10.56
CA VAL A 430 -14.86 -3.67 -10.36
C VAL A 430 -15.44 -2.38 -9.77
N LEU A 431 -16.63 -1.96 -10.17
CA LEU A 431 -17.30 -0.78 -9.62
C LEU A 431 -17.74 -0.98 -8.16
N GLN A 432 -18.04 -2.23 -7.78
CA GLN A 432 -18.37 -2.60 -6.39
C GLN A 432 -17.13 -2.89 -5.53
N ALA A 433 -16.02 -3.27 -6.15
CA ALA A 433 -14.75 -3.47 -5.46
C ALA A 433 -14.27 -2.11 -4.93
N GLN A 434 -14.25 -1.97 -3.61
CA GLN A 434 -13.68 -0.78 -3.00
C GLN A 434 -12.15 -0.83 -3.08
N VAL A 435 -11.62 0.21 -3.69
CA VAL A 435 -10.20 0.47 -3.88
C VAL A 435 -9.56 0.71 -2.52
N LEU A 436 -8.86 -0.31 -2.02
CA LEU A 436 -7.97 -0.17 -0.88
C LEU A 436 -6.57 -0.45 -1.39
N THR A 437 -5.86 0.58 -1.84
CA THR A 437 -4.39 0.58 -1.82
C THR A 437 -3.91 2.02 -1.66
N GLY A 438 -2.66 2.21 -1.21
CA GLY A 438 -2.05 3.55 -1.09
C GLY A 438 -2.09 4.29 -2.43
N LYS A 439 -2.96 5.30 -2.52
CA LYS A 439 -3.17 6.35 -3.56
C LYS A 439 -3.07 6.01 -5.07
N LYS A 440 -2.55 4.86 -5.49
CA LYS A 440 -2.11 4.59 -6.87
C LYS A 440 -2.32 3.17 -7.37
N TYR A 441 -2.89 2.24 -6.60
CA TYR A 441 -3.13 0.88 -7.08
C TYR A 441 -4.55 0.36 -6.78
N SER A 442 -4.89 -0.79 -7.32
CA SER A 442 -6.13 -1.51 -7.03
C SER A 442 -5.92 -2.98 -7.25
N GLY A 443 -6.51 -3.79 -6.39
CA GLY A 443 -6.54 -5.23 -6.54
C GLY A 443 -7.92 -5.81 -6.26
N ILE A 444 -8.14 -7.04 -6.74
CA ILE A 444 -9.31 -7.85 -6.39
C ILE A 444 -8.83 -9.11 -5.69
N TRP A 445 -9.31 -9.32 -4.46
CA TRP A 445 -8.98 -10.47 -3.61
C TRP A 445 -10.26 -11.21 -3.23
N MET A 446 -10.24 -12.54 -3.31
CA MET A 446 -11.44 -13.38 -3.15
C MET A 446 -12.09 -13.30 -1.76
N LEU A 447 -11.35 -13.60 -0.69
CA LEU A 447 -11.85 -13.61 0.68
C LEU A 447 -12.22 -12.20 1.15
N PRO A 448 -11.40 -11.14 0.95
CA PRO A 448 -11.80 -9.77 1.24
C PRO A 448 -13.10 -9.36 0.55
N ALA A 449 -13.31 -9.74 -0.72
CA ALA A 449 -14.55 -9.44 -1.43
C ALA A 449 -15.79 -10.17 -0.88
N LEU A 450 -15.59 -11.25 -0.11
CA LEU A 450 -16.64 -12.01 0.57
C LEU A 450 -16.79 -11.62 2.05
N ALA A 451 -15.91 -10.79 2.59
CA ALA A 451 -16.00 -10.25 3.94
C ALA A 451 -17.01 -9.10 3.98
N ARG A 452 -17.80 -9.03 5.06
CA ARG A 452 -18.69 -7.88 5.29
C ARG A 452 -17.94 -6.72 5.93
N HIS A 453 -18.55 -5.55 5.82
CA HIS A 453 -18.07 -4.37 6.49
C HIS A 453 -18.53 -4.28 7.95
N SER A 454 -17.67 -3.75 8.81
CA SER A 454 -18.07 -3.19 10.10
C SER A 454 -17.30 -1.89 10.36
N CYS A 455 -17.95 -0.90 10.96
CA CYS A 455 -17.27 0.32 11.41
C CYS A 455 -16.52 0.11 12.73
N ALA A 456 -16.67 -1.06 13.36
CA ALA A 456 -15.80 -1.59 14.41
C ALA A 456 -15.36 -3.00 13.97
N PRO A 457 -14.37 -3.11 13.06
CA PRO A 457 -13.98 -4.38 12.45
C PRO A 457 -13.48 -5.40 13.46
N SER A 458 -13.77 -6.68 13.21
CA SER A 458 -13.15 -7.80 13.93
C SER A 458 -11.76 -8.16 13.40
N ALA A 459 -11.37 -7.67 12.22
CA ALA A 459 -10.07 -7.93 11.62
C ALA A 459 -9.44 -6.66 11.01
N ASN A 460 -8.11 -6.59 11.12
CA ASN A 460 -7.31 -5.68 10.33
C ASN A 460 -6.90 -6.35 9.03
N HIS A 461 -6.60 -5.54 8.02
CA HIS A 461 -5.89 -6.00 6.85
C HIS A 461 -4.69 -5.10 6.56
N THR A 462 -3.70 -5.67 5.90
CA THR A 462 -2.50 -5.01 5.41
C THR A 462 -2.27 -5.47 3.98
N ILE A 463 -1.92 -4.54 3.11
CA ILE A 463 -1.64 -4.83 1.71
C ILE A 463 -0.16 -4.61 1.44
N TRP A 464 0.48 -5.63 0.87
CA TRP A 464 1.88 -5.65 0.50
C TRP A 464 1.98 -5.95 -0.99
N GLY A 465 2.13 -4.90 -1.80
CA GLY A 465 2.05 -5.04 -3.25
C GLY A 465 0.68 -5.57 -3.68
N ASP A 466 0.67 -6.76 -4.29
CA ASP A 466 -0.53 -7.49 -4.70
C ASP A 466 -1.04 -8.50 -3.67
N VAL A 467 -0.44 -8.56 -2.48
CA VAL A 467 -0.84 -9.48 -1.40
C VAL A 467 -1.61 -8.75 -0.33
N LEU A 468 -2.77 -9.27 0.07
CA LEU A 468 -3.54 -8.80 1.21
C LEU A 468 -3.50 -9.87 2.30
N MET A 469 -3.11 -9.49 3.51
CA MET A 469 -3.22 -10.32 4.70
C MET A 469 -4.25 -9.72 5.65
N ALA A 470 -5.09 -10.59 6.21
CA ALA A 470 -5.99 -10.23 7.29
C ALA A 470 -5.57 -10.92 8.58
N ARG A 471 -5.63 -10.18 9.70
CA ARG A 471 -5.38 -10.66 11.06
C ARG A 471 -6.51 -10.25 11.97
N ALA A 472 -6.81 -11.07 12.97
CA ALA A 472 -7.84 -10.74 13.94
C ALA A 472 -7.42 -9.50 14.73
N ALA A 473 -8.28 -8.47 14.79
CA ALA A 473 -8.00 -7.25 15.57
C ALA A 473 -8.22 -7.47 17.07
N ARG A 474 -9.04 -8.48 17.41
CA ARG A 474 -9.42 -8.88 18.76
C ARG A 474 -9.60 -10.41 18.80
N PRO A 475 -9.65 -11.05 19.98
CA PRO A 475 -9.96 -12.47 20.07
C PRO A 475 -11.34 -12.77 19.46
N LEU A 476 -11.46 -13.83 18.68
CA LEU A 476 -12.71 -14.29 18.07
C LEU A 476 -12.95 -15.76 18.42
N LYS A 477 -14.20 -16.12 18.68
CA LYS A 477 -14.65 -17.49 18.93
C LYS A 477 -15.08 -18.17 17.66
N ALA A 478 -14.97 -19.49 17.59
CA ALA A 478 -15.48 -20.26 16.46
C ALA A 478 -16.94 -19.87 16.15
N GLY A 479 -17.21 -19.49 14.89
CA GLY A 479 -18.50 -18.98 14.44
C GLY A 479 -18.62 -17.46 14.43
N ASP A 480 -17.73 -16.73 15.11
CA ASP A 480 -17.70 -15.27 15.06
C ASP A 480 -17.37 -14.77 13.66
N GLU A 481 -17.97 -13.65 13.30
CA GLU A 481 -17.80 -13.06 11.99
C GLU A 481 -16.47 -12.31 11.84
N VAL A 482 -15.83 -12.51 10.69
CA VAL A 482 -14.71 -11.71 10.20
C VAL A 482 -15.25 -10.57 9.33
N THR A 483 -15.04 -9.34 9.81
CA THR A 483 -15.45 -8.10 9.16
C THR A 483 -14.24 -7.20 8.95
N LEU A 484 -14.26 -6.41 7.88
CA LEU A 484 -13.18 -5.49 7.51
C LEU A 484 -13.65 -4.02 7.51
N GLY A 485 -12.73 -3.12 7.83
CA GLY A 485 -12.90 -1.69 7.56
C GLY A 485 -12.79 -1.44 6.06
N LEU A 486 -13.79 -0.79 5.49
CA LEU A 486 -13.91 -0.57 4.04
C LEU A 486 -13.38 0.81 3.61
N PHE A 487 -13.34 1.76 4.53
CA PHE A 487 -12.79 3.09 4.34
C PHE A 487 -12.42 3.66 5.71
N GLU A 488 -12.04 4.93 5.73
CA GLU A 488 -11.72 5.67 6.95
C GLU A 488 -12.83 5.65 8.03
N LEU A 489 -12.55 5.01 9.16
CA LEU A 489 -13.57 4.69 10.18
C LEU A 489 -13.79 5.79 11.20
N TRP A 490 -13.02 6.88 11.14
CA TRP A 490 -13.02 7.96 12.13
C TRP A 490 -14.05 9.05 11.85
N PHE A 491 -14.87 8.90 10.81
CA PHE A 491 -15.93 9.86 10.52
C PHE A 491 -17.16 9.66 11.44
N PRO A 492 -17.90 10.74 11.74
CA PRO A 492 -19.22 10.65 12.36
C PRO A 492 -20.18 9.75 11.58
N LEU A 493 -21.18 9.17 12.26
CA LEU A 493 -22.17 8.26 11.69
C LEU A 493 -22.74 8.74 10.35
N GLU A 494 -23.24 9.98 10.29
CA GLU A 494 -23.89 10.52 9.09
C GLU A 494 -22.95 10.53 7.88
N MET A 495 -21.70 10.94 8.07
CA MET A 495 -20.69 10.95 7.02
C MET A 495 -20.31 9.52 6.58
N ARG A 496 -20.26 8.56 7.52
CA ARG A 496 -20.03 7.15 7.18
C ARG A 496 -21.19 6.59 6.37
N GLN A 497 -22.43 6.89 6.74
CA GLN A 497 -23.62 6.44 6.01
C GLN A 497 -23.69 7.06 4.62
N ASP A 498 -23.46 8.37 4.49
CA ASP A 498 -23.40 9.07 3.20
C ASP A 498 -22.34 8.45 2.28
N LYS A 499 -21.17 8.11 2.85
CA LYS A 499 -20.12 7.40 2.12
C LYS A 499 -20.56 6.02 1.61
N PHE A 500 -21.35 5.28 2.37
CA PHE A 500 -21.87 3.98 1.94
C PHE A 500 -23.02 4.09 0.93
N THR A 501 -23.92 5.05 1.09
CA THR A 501 -25.14 5.16 0.27
C THR A 501 -24.94 5.94 -1.02
N HIS A 502 -24.21 7.05 -0.97
CA HIS A 502 -24.14 8.01 -2.08
C HIS A 502 -22.84 7.94 -2.86
N THR A 503 -21.70 7.79 -2.16
CA THR A 503 -20.38 7.79 -2.82
C THR A 503 -19.74 6.41 -2.94
N GLY A 504 -20.39 5.38 -2.42
CA GLY A 504 -19.80 4.05 -2.24
C GLY A 504 -20.70 2.91 -2.71
N PRO A 505 -20.65 1.74 -2.05
CA PRO A 505 -21.19 0.47 -2.54
C PRO A 505 -22.73 0.41 -2.58
N GLY A 506 -23.42 1.45 -2.12
CA GLY A 506 -24.87 1.59 -2.24
C GLY A 506 -25.64 0.85 -1.14
N PHE A 507 -25.14 0.82 0.10
CA PHE A 507 -25.84 0.20 1.23
C PHE A 507 -25.90 1.10 2.47
N TRP A 508 -26.75 0.75 3.43
CA TRP A 508 -26.83 1.41 4.74
C TRP A 508 -26.20 0.52 5.81
N CYS A 509 -25.13 0.99 6.46
CA CYS A 509 -24.40 0.19 7.43
C CYS A 509 -25.19 0.06 8.75
N ARG A 510 -25.41 -1.18 9.19
CA ARG A 510 -26.06 -1.50 10.47
C ARG A 510 -25.17 -2.36 11.37
N CYS A 511 -23.86 -2.12 11.35
CA CYS A 511 -22.96 -2.78 12.29
C CYS A 511 -23.26 -2.32 13.73
N PRO A 512 -22.82 -3.06 14.77
CA PRO A 512 -23.08 -2.71 16.17
C PRO A 512 -22.73 -1.26 16.52
N ARG A 513 -21.61 -0.74 15.99
CA ARG A 513 -21.21 0.66 16.17
C ARG A 513 -22.21 1.65 15.55
N CYS A 514 -22.62 1.45 14.31
CA CYS A 514 -23.60 2.33 13.65
C CYS A 514 -24.96 2.32 14.37
N GLU A 515 -25.41 1.15 14.83
CA GLU A 515 -26.66 1.05 15.58
C GLU A 515 -26.57 1.70 16.95
N ALA A 516 -25.44 1.55 17.66
CA ALA A 516 -25.22 2.25 18.91
C ALA A 516 -25.23 3.77 18.72
N GLU A 517 -24.47 4.28 17.76
CA GLU A 517 -24.36 5.71 17.47
C GLU A 517 -25.70 6.34 17.06
N ALA A 518 -26.52 5.61 16.29
CA ALA A 518 -27.86 6.06 15.90
C ALA A 518 -28.81 6.23 17.09
N ASN A 519 -28.49 5.62 18.22
CA ASN A 519 -29.29 5.63 19.45
C ASN A 519 -28.54 6.28 20.63
N PHE A 520 -27.51 7.07 20.36
CA PHE A 520 -26.83 7.83 21.42
C PHE A 520 -27.79 8.77 22.15
N ASP A 521 -27.50 9.01 23.44
CA ASP A 521 -28.18 10.03 24.22
C ASP A 521 -28.11 11.37 23.47
N PRO A 522 -29.21 12.11 23.30
CA PRO A 522 -29.19 13.41 22.63
C PRO A 522 -28.12 14.37 23.16
N ARG A 523 -27.77 14.28 24.46
CA ARG A 523 -26.68 15.06 25.07
C ARG A 523 -25.32 14.70 24.49
N ALA A 524 -25.08 13.44 24.11
CA ALA A 524 -23.84 13.02 23.46
C ALA A 524 -23.73 13.62 22.05
N VAL A 525 -24.85 13.68 21.34
CA VAL A 525 -24.93 14.31 20.00
C VAL A 525 -24.74 15.82 20.11
N GLU A 526 -25.33 16.45 21.12
CA GLU A 526 -25.14 17.88 21.42
C GLU A 526 -23.68 18.19 21.78
N ALA A 527 -23.06 17.41 22.66
CA ALA A 527 -21.64 17.55 23.01
C ALA A 527 -20.71 17.43 21.79
N ALA A 528 -20.96 16.45 20.93
CA ALA A 528 -20.22 16.26 19.67
C ALA A 528 -20.40 17.44 18.70
N ALA A 529 -21.62 17.97 18.59
CA ALA A 529 -21.93 19.12 17.76
C ALA A 529 -21.31 20.41 18.30
N ASP A 530 -21.29 20.62 19.62
CA ASP A 530 -20.61 21.75 20.26
C ASP A 530 -19.10 21.71 20.01
N LEU A 531 -18.47 20.55 20.22
CA LEU A 531 -17.05 20.35 19.91
C LEU A 531 -16.74 20.75 18.46
N GLU A 532 -17.51 20.24 17.50
CA GLU A 532 -17.33 20.56 16.09
C GLU A 532 -17.54 22.05 15.80
N ALA A 533 -18.58 22.66 16.36
CA ALA A 533 -18.85 24.09 16.19
C ALA A 533 -17.72 24.96 16.73
N ARG A 534 -17.14 24.60 17.87
CA ARG A 534 -15.99 25.31 18.48
C ARG A 534 -14.73 25.19 17.63
N PHE A 535 -14.46 24.01 17.06
CA PHE A 535 -13.35 23.83 16.10
C PHE A 535 -13.59 24.62 14.81
N GLN A 536 -14.80 24.60 14.26
CA GLN A 536 -15.18 25.36 13.07
C GLN A 536 -15.05 26.87 13.28
N GLN A 537 -15.43 27.38 14.46
CA GLN A 537 -15.26 28.79 14.82
C GLN A 537 -13.79 29.23 14.78
N GLN A 538 -12.88 28.34 15.16
CA GLN A 538 -11.43 28.57 15.11
C GLN A 538 -10.81 28.13 13.78
N GLY A 539 -11.60 27.57 12.84
CA GLY A 539 -11.12 26.87 11.66
C GLY A 539 -10.18 27.71 10.78
N SER A 540 -10.48 29.00 10.57
CA SER A 540 -9.62 29.91 9.80
C SER A 540 -8.26 30.14 10.46
N ARG A 541 -8.20 30.17 11.80
CA ARG A 541 -6.95 30.32 12.55
C ARG A 541 -6.14 29.03 12.53
N ILE A 542 -6.80 27.88 12.70
CA ILE A 542 -6.17 26.55 12.57
C ILE A 542 -5.58 26.41 11.17
N GLN A 543 -6.37 26.68 10.14
CA GLN A 543 -5.94 26.61 8.75
C GLN A 543 -4.74 27.53 8.47
N ALA A 544 -4.76 28.78 8.95
CA ALA A 544 -3.63 29.69 8.79
C ALA A 544 -2.34 29.16 9.42
N VAL A 545 -2.42 28.53 10.60
CA VAL A 545 -1.27 27.88 11.25
C VAL A 545 -0.78 26.70 10.41
N MET A 546 -1.69 25.84 9.92
CA MET A 546 -1.32 24.67 9.12
C MET A 546 -0.72 25.06 7.76
N GLU A 547 -1.28 26.04 7.07
CA GLU A 547 -0.73 26.56 5.81
C GLU A 547 0.67 27.17 6.02
N THR A 548 0.86 27.92 7.12
CA THR A 548 2.18 28.47 7.46
C THR A 548 3.17 27.36 7.79
N LEU A 549 2.71 26.30 8.47
CA LEU A 549 3.52 25.13 8.77
C LEU A 549 3.95 24.46 7.46
N ASP A 550 3.01 24.09 6.61
CA ASP A 550 3.26 23.44 5.32
C ASP A 550 4.25 24.23 4.46
N LEU A 551 4.09 25.55 4.37
CA LEU A 551 5.03 26.42 3.66
C LEU A 551 6.44 26.32 4.23
N LYS A 552 6.59 26.34 5.56
CA LYS A 552 7.90 26.23 6.21
C LYS A 552 8.49 24.82 6.13
N LEU A 553 7.67 23.77 6.12
CA LEU A 553 8.13 22.41 5.88
C LEU A 553 8.65 22.26 4.45
N GLU A 554 7.95 22.84 3.47
CA GLU A 554 8.37 22.84 2.07
C GLU A 554 9.63 23.71 1.84
N GLU A 555 9.73 24.86 2.50
CA GLU A 555 10.96 25.67 2.50
C GLU A 555 12.13 24.88 3.09
N ARG A 556 11.93 24.23 4.26
CA ARG A 556 12.97 23.43 4.90
C ARG A 556 13.36 22.22 4.05
N LYS A 557 12.40 21.58 3.40
CA LYS A 557 12.66 20.49 2.45
C LYS A 557 13.53 20.96 1.30
N LYS A 558 13.23 22.11 0.69
CA LYS A 558 14.06 22.71 -0.36
C LYS A 558 15.44 23.12 0.14
N GLU A 559 15.57 23.59 1.37
CA GLU A 559 16.88 23.87 1.98
C GLU A 559 17.68 22.58 2.16
N LEU A 560 17.07 21.52 2.70
CA LEU A 560 17.71 20.21 2.83
C LEU A 560 18.11 19.63 1.49
N GLU A 561 17.28 19.77 0.46
CA GLU A 561 17.60 19.37 -0.92
C GLU A 561 18.80 20.17 -1.46
N LYS A 562 18.86 21.48 -1.21
CA LYS A 562 20.02 22.31 -1.60
C LYS A 562 21.29 21.96 -0.82
N GLU A 563 21.19 21.72 0.49
CA GLU A 563 22.31 21.26 1.33
C GLU A 563 22.84 19.92 0.81
N TYR A 564 21.93 19.01 0.47
CA TYR A 564 22.25 17.72 -0.11
C TYR A 564 22.91 17.84 -1.49
N ASP A 565 22.36 18.68 -2.38
CA ASP A 565 22.94 18.96 -3.70
C ASP A 565 24.32 19.60 -3.57
N ALA A 566 24.53 20.52 -2.61
CA ALA A 566 25.82 21.14 -2.37
C ALA A 566 26.88 20.13 -1.89
N ILE A 567 26.48 19.14 -1.06
CA ILE A 567 27.37 18.04 -0.67
C ILE A 567 27.67 17.16 -1.88
N ARG A 568 26.65 16.78 -2.66
CA ARG A 568 26.77 15.94 -3.85
C ARG A 568 27.70 16.56 -4.90
N ASP A 569 27.55 17.86 -5.14
CA ASP A 569 28.27 18.58 -6.20
C ASP A 569 29.70 18.98 -5.78
N ASN A 570 30.00 18.97 -4.49
CA ASN A 570 31.35 19.18 -3.98
C ASN A 570 32.10 17.84 -3.89
N GLU A 571 32.93 17.54 -4.89
CA GLU A 571 33.67 16.27 -4.99
C GLU A 571 34.44 15.89 -3.72
N LYS A 572 35.03 16.88 -3.03
CA LYS A 572 35.77 16.64 -1.79
C LYS A 572 34.82 16.27 -0.64
N LEU A 573 33.73 17.02 -0.45
CA LEU A 573 32.75 16.71 0.61
C LEU A 573 32.00 15.42 0.31
N ASN A 574 31.63 15.17 -0.95
CA ASN A 574 31.00 13.93 -1.36
C ASN A 574 31.92 12.74 -1.08
N LYS A 575 33.22 12.86 -1.40
CA LYS A 575 34.20 11.82 -1.08
C LYS A 575 34.40 11.64 0.42
N GLU A 576 34.48 12.71 1.20
CA GLU A 576 34.58 12.64 2.67
C GLU A 576 33.32 12.03 3.31
N MET A 577 32.15 12.35 2.78
CA MET A 577 30.88 11.76 3.19
C MET A 577 30.81 10.28 2.79
N ASP A 578 31.19 9.92 1.57
CA ASP A 578 31.22 8.54 1.10
C ASP A 578 32.24 7.71 1.90
N GLU A 579 33.47 8.20 2.10
CA GLU A 579 34.49 7.54 2.92
C GLU A 579 34.05 7.43 4.40
N GLY A 580 33.38 8.47 4.92
CA GLY A 580 32.82 8.48 6.27
C GLY A 580 31.67 7.49 6.44
N LEU A 581 30.71 7.47 5.51
CA LEU A 581 29.56 6.57 5.49
C LEU A 581 29.98 5.12 5.20
N LEU A 582 30.97 4.89 4.33
CA LEU A 582 31.54 3.57 4.08
C LEU A 582 32.34 3.08 5.29
N GLY A 583 33.12 3.96 5.92
CA GLY A 583 33.82 3.67 7.17
C GLY A 583 32.84 3.33 8.29
N LEU A 584 31.75 4.09 8.42
CA LEU A 584 30.62 3.79 9.31
C LEU A 584 29.96 2.47 8.94
N ALA A 585 29.67 2.21 7.67
CA ALA A 585 29.04 0.98 7.21
C ALA A 585 29.92 -0.24 7.48
N ASP A 586 31.24 -0.15 7.30
CA ASP A 586 32.18 -1.23 7.59
C ASP A 586 32.39 -1.43 9.10
N ARG A 587 32.34 -0.34 9.90
CA ARG A 587 32.25 -0.42 11.36
C ARG A 587 30.93 -1.06 11.78
N PHE A 588 29.80 -0.70 11.17
CA PHE A 588 28.49 -1.30 11.45
C PHE A 588 28.42 -2.76 11.02
N LYS A 589 29.07 -3.16 9.92
CA LYS A 589 29.23 -4.57 9.53
C LYS A 589 30.03 -5.39 10.55
N SER A 590 30.95 -4.75 11.26
CA SER A 590 31.81 -5.40 12.27
C SER A 590 31.29 -5.23 13.70
N LEU A 591 30.38 -4.28 13.93
CA LEU A 591 29.70 -4.07 15.21
C LEU A 591 28.75 -5.22 15.49
N LYS A 592 29.09 -6.03 16.49
CA LYS A 592 28.11 -6.89 17.16
C LYS A 592 27.32 -6.02 18.14
N GLY A 593 26.29 -5.31 17.68
CA GLY A 593 25.40 -4.52 18.54
C GLY A 593 24.84 -3.25 17.89
N ALA A 594 24.04 -2.49 18.65
CA ALA A 594 23.53 -1.18 18.23
C ALA A 594 24.67 -0.14 18.11
N PRO A 595 24.50 0.93 17.31
CA PRO A 595 25.43 2.05 17.27
C PRO A 595 25.70 2.56 18.68
N THR A 596 26.97 2.76 19.02
CA THR A 596 27.34 3.42 20.28
C THR A 596 27.03 4.91 20.20
N ASP A 597 26.95 5.60 21.35
CA ASP A 597 26.80 7.06 21.38
C ASP A 597 27.90 7.77 20.57
N ALA A 598 29.11 7.18 20.53
CA ALA A 598 30.21 7.69 19.71
C ALA A 598 29.95 7.52 18.21
N ASP A 599 29.36 6.39 17.79
CA ASP A 599 28.96 6.18 16.39
C ASP A 599 27.83 7.13 15.97
N ILE A 600 26.88 7.40 16.87
CA ILE A 600 25.81 8.39 16.65
C ILE A 600 26.38 9.80 16.55
N GLU A 601 27.30 10.16 17.44
CA GLU A 601 27.95 11.47 17.42
C GLU A 601 28.84 11.64 16.19
N GLU A 602 29.45 10.56 15.70
CA GLU A 602 30.18 10.57 14.43
C GLU A 602 29.23 10.70 13.24
N LEU A 603 28.09 9.99 13.22
CA LEU A 603 27.02 10.18 12.23
C LEU A 603 26.54 11.63 12.20
N ARG A 604 26.32 12.25 13.37
CA ARG A 604 25.92 13.65 13.49
C ARG A 604 26.89 14.64 12.86
N LYS A 605 28.16 14.28 12.63
CA LYS A 605 29.10 15.16 11.90
C LYS A 605 28.81 15.22 10.41
N TYR A 606 28.18 14.18 9.86
CA TYR A 606 27.84 14.07 8.44
C TYR A 606 26.42 14.53 8.12
N PHE A 607 25.56 14.63 9.14
CA PHE A 607 24.22 15.19 9.01
C PHE A 607 24.20 16.60 9.59
N PRO A 608 23.77 17.62 8.82
CA PRO A 608 23.70 18.98 9.33
C PRO A 608 22.90 19.03 10.64
N GLU A 609 23.41 19.77 11.64
CA GLU A 609 22.70 19.97 12.91
C GLU A 609 21.28 20.46 12.59
N ARG A 610 20.29 19.62 12.93
CA ARG A 610 18.88 20.00 12.82
C ARG A 610 18.59 21.01 13.93
N ASN A 611 18.93 22.27 13.70
CA ASN A 611 18.25 23.36 14.41
C ASN A 611 16.79 23.24 14.00
N GLU A 612 15.95 22.71 14.89
CA GLU A 612 14.49 22.77 14.71
C GLU A 612 14.14 24.25 14.61
N PRO A 613 13.78 24.76 13.41
CA PRO A 613 13.40 26.15 13.30
C PRO A 613 12.20 26.37 14.21
N GLU A 614 12.02 27.58 14.73
CA GLU A 614 10.69 27.98 15.20
C GLU A 614 9.75 27.94 13.99
N LEU A 615 9.08 26.80 13.83
CA LEU A 615 8.27 26.52 12.66
C LEU A 615 7.07 27.44 12.66
N VAL A 616 6.21 27.45 13.65
CA VAL A 616 5.07 28.38 13.61
C VAL A 616 4.78 28.88 15.01
N ASP A 617 4.62 30.20 15.14
CA ASP A 617 4.10 30.79 16.37
C ASP A 617 2.60 30.48 16.47
N VAL A 618 2.23 29.72 17.50
CA VAL A 618 0.84 29.34 17.76
C VAL A 618 0.34 30.14 18.95
N LYS A 619 -0.64 31.01 18.69
CA LYS A 619 -1.19 31.88 19.73
C LYS A 619 -1.77 31.07 20.90
N PRO A 620 -1.46 31.42 22.16
CA PRO A 620 -1.91 30.64 23.31
C PRO A 620 -3.42 30.53 23.46
N ASP A 621 -4.15 31.59 23.14
CA ASP A 621 -5.61 31.65 23.24
C ASP A 621 -6.27 30.63 22.30
N LEU A 622 -5.75 30.44 21.07
CA LEU A 622 -6.25 29.42 20.16
C LEU A 622 -6.20 28.02 20.78
N VAL A 623 -5.06 27.65 21.36
CA VAL A 623 -4.85 26.31 21.92
C VAL A 623 -5.67 26.12 23.19
N ASN A 624 -5.75 27.15 24.04
CA ASN A 624 -6.56 27.09 25.26
C ASN A 624 -8.06 26.95 24.93
N ASP A 625 -8.57 27.68 23.94
CA ASP A 625 -9.98 27.59 23.51
C ASP A 625 -10.34 26.18 22.99
N LEU A 626 -9.41 25.53 22.26
CA LEU A 626 -9.60 24.19 21.71
C LEU A 626 -9.42 23.09 22.77
N LEU A 627 -8.47 23.26 23.70
CA LEU A 627 -8.33 22.38 24.86
C LEU A 627 -9.60 22.38 25.70
N ASP A 628 -10.12 23.56 26.03
CA ASP A 628 -11.36 23.72 26.78
C ASP A 628 -12.55 23.07 26.05
N ALA A 629 -12.59 23.15 24.72
CA ALA A 629 -13.60 22.46 23.91
C ALA A 629 -13.52 20.93 24.06
N VAL A 630 -12.32 20.38 23.94
CA VAL A 630 -12.10 18.92 24.08
C VAL A 630 -12.38 18.46 25.51
N GLU A 631 -11.94 19.20 26.53
CA GLU A 631 -12.17 18.85 27.94
C GLU A 631 -13.66 18.93 28.31
N THR A 632 -14.38 19.93 27.82
CA THR A 632 -15.84 20.05 28.01
C THR A 632 -16.55 18.86 27.37
N PHE A 633 -16.22 18.55 26.12
CA PHE A 633 -16.77 17.40 25.41
C PHE A 633 -16.49 16.08 26.14
N GLU A 634 -15.26 15.82 26.54
CA GLU A 634 -14.89 14.59 27.25
C GLU A 634 -15.62 14.47 28.59
N MET A 635 -15.71 15.57 29.35
CA MET A 635 -16.45 15.62 30.62
C MET A 635 -17.93 15.30 30.41
N GLU A 636 -18.56 15.92 29.41
CA GLU A 636 -19.97 15.65 29.10
C GLU A 636 -20.17 14.19 28.74
N VAL A 637 -19.35 13.63 27.84
CA VAL A 637 -19.40 12.21 27.44
C VAL A 637 -19.19 11.26 28.63
N ASP A 638 -18.25 11.56 29.52
CA ASP A 638 -17.96 10.73 30.69
C ASP A 638 -19.09 10.76 31.75
N THR A 639 -19.91 11.81 31.76
CA THR A 639 -21.08 11.89 32.66
C THR A 639 -22.30 11.13 32.15
N LEU A 640 -22.28 10.64 30.91
CA LEU A 640 -23.38 9.88 30.32
C LEU A 640 -23.36 8.41 30.78
N ASP A 641 -24.55 7.89 31.07
CA ASP A 641 -24.75 6.47 31.39
C ASP A 641 -24.75 5.64 30.09
N MET A 642 -23.57 5.37 29.57
CA MET A 642 -23.37 4.53 28.39
C MET A 642 -22.20 3.54 28.59
N PRO A 643 -22.16 2.44 27.81
CA PRO A 643 -21.01 1.55 27.79
C PRO A 643 -19.71 2.29 27.44
N GLU A 644 -18.60 1.86 28.02
CA GLU A 644 -17.28 2.45 27.76
C GLU A 644 -16.89 2.39 26.27
N GLU A 645 -17.20 1.28 25.61
CA GLU A 645 -16.99 1.11 24.17
C GLU A 645 -17.72 2.19 23.35
N HIS A 646 -18.93 2.58 23.76
CA HIS A 646 -19.69 3.61 23.07
C HIS A 646 -19.07 5.00 23.26
N ARG A 647 -18.54 5.31 24.47
CA ARG A 647 -17.78 6.55 24.69
C ARG A 647 -16.55 6.61 23.81
N HIS A 648 -15.82 5.50 23.69
CA HIS A 648 -14.65 5.39 22.83
C HIS A 648 -14.98 5.56 21.34
N TRP A 649 -16.10 5.00 20.86
CA TRP A 649 -16.56 5.26 19.48
C TRP A 649 -16.93 6.73 19.27
N LEU A 650 -17.57 7.37 20.25
CA LEU A 650 -17.91 8.79 20.17
C LEU A 650 -16.65 9.67 20.14
N VAL A 651 -15.65 9.38 20.97
CA VAL A 651 -14.36 10.09 20.95
C VAL A 651 -13.62 9.86 19.62
N SER A 652 -13.62 8.63 19.09
CA SER A 652 -12.91 8.31 17.84
C SER A 652 -13.54 8.93 16.59
N ASN A 653 -14.84 9.30 16.63
CA ASN A 653 -15.49 10.11 15.59
C ASN A 653 -14.87 11.51 15.43
N HIS A 654 -14.13 11.98 16.43
CA HIS A 654 -13.50 13.30 16.44
C HIS A 654 -11.98 13.25 16.27
N LEU A 655 -11.45 12.18 15.66
CA LEU A 655 -10.01 12.03 15.40
C LEU A 655 -9.41 13.25 14.66
N GLY A 656 -10.18 13.87 13.75
CA GLY A 656 -9.74 15.05 13.01
C GLY A 656 -9.47 16.27 13.91
N GLN A 657 -10.38 16.56 14.84
CA GLN A 657 -10.30 17.67 15.79
C GLN A 657 -9.16 17.42 16.78
N TYR A 658 -9.07 16.20 17.33
CA TYR A 658 -7.96 15.80 18.19
C TYR A 658 -6.62 15.90 17.45
N GLY A 659 -6.55 15.46 16.19
CA GLY A 659 -5.34 15.54 15.37
C GLY A 659 -4.88 16.99 15.15
N GLN A 660 -5.80 17.90 14.86
CA GLN A 660 -5.50 19.34 14.76
C GLN A 660 -4.95 19.88 16.08
N LEU A 661 -5.63 19.58 17.20
CA LEU A 661 -5.19 20.03 18.53
C LEU A 661 -3.81 19.47 18.91
N ILE A 662 -3.56 18.18 18.69
CA ILE A 662 -2.27 17.54 18.94
C ILE A 662 -1.13 18.24 18.18
N THR A 663 -1.36 18.59 16.91
CA THR A 663 -0.38 19.32 16.10
C THR A 663 -0.09 20.71 16.69
N LEU A 664 -1.13 21.45 17.11
CA LEU A 664 -0.96 22.77 17.75
C LEU A 664 -0.22 22.67 19.10
N LEU A 665 -0.53 21.67 19.92
CA LEU A 665 0.16 21.41 21.19
C LEU A 665 1.63 21.09 20.98
N ARG A 666 1.95 20.29 19.95
CA ARG A 666 3.32 19.97 19.56
C ARG A 666 4.10 21.22 19.13
N LEU A 667 3.51 22.09 18.32
CA LEU A 667 4.13 23.36 17.91
C LEU A 667 4.40 24.27 19.11
N ARG A 668 3.51 24.27 20.12
CA ARG A 668 3.70 25.00 21.38
C ARG A 668 4.63 24.32 22.38
N LYS A 669 5.07 23.09 22.11
CA LYS A 669 5.84 22.24 23.04
C LYS A 669 5.11 22.02 24.37
N ASP A 670 3.77 21.97 24.35
CA ASP A 670 2.95 21.65 25.53
C ASP A 670 2.81 20.14 25.69
N VAL A 671 3.86 19.53 26.25
CA VAL A 671 4.01 18.08 26.33
C VAL A 671 2.96 17.44 27.26
N GLU A 672 2.55 18.13 28.33
CA GLU A 672 1.57 17.60 29.30
C GLU A 672 0.17 17.51 28.69
N ALA A 673 -0.29 18.59 28.06
CA ALA A 673 -1.58 18.60 27.38
C ALA A 673 -1.57 17.64 26.17
N GLN A 674 -0.45 17.57 25.43
CA GLN A 674 -0.30 16.61 24.34
C GLN A 674 -0.47 15.16 24.84
N ARG A 675 0.20 14.80 25.94
CA ARG A 675 0.11 13.46 26.53
C ARG A 675 -1.33 13.11 26.90
N ARG A 676 -2.04 14.02 27.58
CA ARG A 676 -3.45 13.84 28.00
C ARG A 676 -4.36 13.56 26.80
N VAL A 677 -4.27 14.40 25.77
CA VAL A 677 -5.09 14.29 24.55
C VAL A 677 -4.78 13.01 23.79
N VAL A 678 -3.50 12.65 23.65
CA VAL A 678 -3.08 11.43 22.94
C VAL A 678 -3.51 10.16 23.68
N ASP A 679 -3.36 10.10 25.01
CA ASP A 679 -3.77 8.93 25.81
C ASP A 679 -5.27 8.65 25.68
N ARG A 680 -6.11 9.70 25.81
CA ARG A 680 -7.57 9.58 25.64
C ARG A 680 -7.95 9.11 24.24
N LEU A 681 -7.31 9.65 23.20
CA LEU A 681 -7.58 9.29 21.82
C LEU A 681 -7.06 7.88 21.48
N LEU A 682 -5.95 7.46 22.08
CA LEU A 682 -5.37 6.15 21.87
C LEU A 682 -6.33 5.06 22.34
N ASP A 683 -6.90 5.17 23.55
CA ASP A 683 -7.87 4.21 24.07
C ASP A 683 -9.13 4.13 23.17
N ALA A 684 -9.57 5.27 22.65
CA ALA A 684 -10.68 5.36 21.72
C ALA A 684 -10.40 4.63 20.38
N VAL A 685 -9.21 4.85 19.81
CA VAL A 685 -8.77 4.20 18.56
C VAL A 685 -8.52 2.71 18.77
N ALA A 686 -7.87 2.32 19.88
CA ALA A 686 -7.62 0.93 20.27
C ALA A 686 -8.92 0.14 20.44
N THR A 687 -9.96 0.77 20.98
CA THR A 687 -11.28 0.14 21.13
C THR A 687 -12.02 0.01 19.79
N THR A 688 -11.87 1.00 18.91
CA THR A 688 -12.60 1.06 17.63
C THR A 688 -12.00 0.11 16.59
N LEU A 689 -10.68 0.13 16.41
CA LEU A 689 -9.95 -0.74 15.49
C LEU A 689 -8.54 -1.03 16.04
N PRO A 690 -8.42 -1.98 16.98
CA PRO A 690 -7.15 -2.32 17.60
C PRO A 690 -6.16 -2.82 16.55
N GLY A 691 -4.94 -2.29 16.55
CA GLY A 691 -3.88 -2.67 15.61
C GLY A 691 -3.96 -2.01 14.22
N CYS A 692 -4.88 -1.06 14.00
CA CYS A 692 -4.77 -0.21 12.81
C CYS A 692 -3.50 0.64 12.82
N PHE A 693 -3.15 1.20 11.67
CA PHE A 693 -1.99 2.08 11.57
C PHE A 693 -2.14 3.31 12.48
N GLN A 694 -3.34 3.85 12.61
CA GLN A 694 -3.62 4.96 13.51
C GLN A 694 -3.40 4.58 15.00
N HIS A 695 -3.77 3.35 15.40
CA HIS A 695 -3.50 2.83 16.75
C HIS A 695 -1.99 2.78 17.03
N GLN A 696 -1.22 2.29 16.07
CA GLN A 696 0.24 2.23 16.15
C GLN A 696 0.86 3.63 16.23
N LYS A 697 0.42 4.54 15.36
CA LYS A 697 0.92 5.92 15.31
C LYS A 697 0.67 6.67 16.60
N LEU A 698 -0.54 6.58 17.16
CA LEU A 698 -0.87 7.20 18.45
C LEU A 698 -0.10 6.55 19.61
N SER A 699 0.12 5.23 19.57
CA SER A 699 0.93 4.54 20.58
C SER A 699 2.38 5.06 20.57
N VAL A 700 2.99 5.16 19.38
CA VAL A 700 4.35 5.67 19.22
C VAL A 700 4.44 7.11 19.66
N LEU A 701 3.46 7.94 19.25
CA LEU A 701 3.39 9.34 19.68
C LEU A 701 3.30 9.46 21.21
N LEU A 702 2.47 8.65 21.87
CA LEU A 702 2.33 8.68 23.33
C LEU A 702 3.65 8.33 24.03
N TRP A 703 4.36 7.31 23.51
CA TRP A 703 5.67 6.91 23.99
C TRP A 703 6.72 8.01 23.79
N GLU A 704 6.76 8.65 22.62
CA GLU A 704 7.65 9.79 22.35
C GLU A 704 7.38 10.96 23.29
N VAL A 705 6.11 11.31 23.50
CA VAL A 705 5.70 12.38 24.40
C VAL A 705 6.10 12.06 25.84
N ALA A 706 5.94 10.80 26.29
CA ALA A 706 6.41 10.35 27.59
C ALA A 706 7.93 10.46 27.73
N ALA A 707 8.70 10.17 26.67
CA ALA A 707 10.14 10.34 26.66
C ALA A 707 10.55 11.82 26.72
N LEU A 708 9.82 12.72 26.03
CA LEU A 708 10.05 14.17 26.09
C LEU A 708 9.69 14.77 27.46
N CYS A 709 8.68 14.23 28.15
CA CYS A 709 8.33 14.63 29.52
C CYS A 709 9.46 14.37 30.53
N ALA A 710 10.44 13.50 30.22
CA ALA A 710 11.51 13.08 31.12
C ALA A 710 12.66 14.11 31.27
N ASP A 711 12.40 15.39 30.97
CA ASP A 711 13.27 16.49 31.38
C ASP A 711 13.59 16.34 32.89
N PRO A 712 14.86 16.40 33.30
CA PRO A 712 15.28 16.17 34.69
C PRO A 712 14.62 17.10 35.72
N THR A 713 13.95 18.17 35.29
CA THR A 713 13.13 19.05 36.15
C THR A 713 11.73 18.49 36.45
N LEU A 714 11.21 17.59 35.62
CA LEU A 714 9.87 17.00 35.69
C LEU A 714 9.91 15.58 36.28
N LYS A 715 10.02 15.50 37.62
CA LYS A 715 9.72 14.37 38.55
C LYS A 715 9.92 12.92 38.05
N GLN A 716 10.59 12.13 38.90
CA GLN A 716 10.79 10.66 38.85
C GLN A 716 9.57 9.79 38.46
N LYS A 717 8.34 10.29 38.57
CA LYS A 717 7.10 9.62 38.13
C LYS A 717 7.02 9.37 36.62
N VAL A 718 7.75 10.13 35.78
CA VAL A 718 7.70 9.98 34.32
C VAL A 718 8.53 8.80 33.81
N MET A 719 9.63 8.46 34.51
CA MET A 719 10.53 7.37 34.10
C MET A 719 9.86 5.98 34.12
N ASP A 720 8.86 5.79 34.98
CA ASP A 720 8.09 4.54 35.05
C ASP A 720 7.06 4.43 33.93
N LEU A 721 6.71 5.54 33.26
CA LEU A 721 5.75 5.56 32.16
C LEU A 721 6.36 5.07 30.84
N ILE A 722 7.63 5.42 30.56
CA ILE A 722 8.27 5.07 29.28
C ILE A 722 8.21 3.56 28.98
N PRO A 723 8.56 2.65 29.91
CA PRO A 723 8.45 1.21 29.65
C PRO A 723 7.01 0.74 29.43
N LYS A 724 6.05 1.34 30.14
CA LYS A 724 4.62 1.01 30.01
C LYS A 724 4.08 1.44 28.65
N GLU A 725 4.38 2.65 28.20
CA GLU A 725 3.95 3.14 26.89
C GLU A 725 4.67 2.40 25.75
N LEU A 726 5.93 2.00 25.94
CA LEU A 726 6.64 1.14 24.98
C LEU A 726 5.97 -0.23 24.83
N GLU A 727 5.45 -0.80 25.93
CA GLU A 727 4.72 -2.07 25.86
C GLU A 727 3.39 -1.92 25.11
N ARG A 728 2.68 -0.79 25.29
CA ARG A 728 1.48 -0.47 24.47
C ARG A 728 1.82 -0.38 22.98
N VAL A 729 2.97 0.21 22.62
CA VAL A 729 3.46 0.23 21.23
C VAL A 729 3.70 -1.19 20.71
N ARG A 730 4.35 -2.04 21.51
CA ARG A 730 4.60 -3.44 21.17
C ARG A 730 3.31 -4.20 20.91
N ASP A 731 2.33 -4.08 21.80
CA ASP A 731 1.02 -4.71 21.67
C ASP A 731 0.33 -4.24 20.38
N ALA A 732 0.30 -2.93 20.13
CA ALA A 732 -0.29 -2.37 18.91
C ALA A 732 0.38 -2.87 17.61
N ILE A 733 1.70 -3.06 17.64
CA ILE A 733 2.50 -3.61 16.53
C ILE A 733 2.18 -5.10 16.33
N LYS A 734 2.17 -5.88 17.41
CA LYS A 734 1.91 -7.32 17.38
C LYS A 734 0.49 -7.67 16.94
N VAL A 735 -0.52 -6.91 17.35
CA VAL A 735 -1.90 -7.10 16.86
C VAL A 735 -1.98 -6.93 15.34
N ARG A 736 -1.16 -6.07 14.72
CA ARG A 736 -1.16 -5.86 13.26
C ARG A 736 -0.29 -6.84 12.50
N TYR A 737 0.86 -7.21 13.05
CA TYR A 737 1.91 -7.91 12.30
C TYR A 737 2.21 -9.32 12.80
N GLY A 738 1.74 -9.70 14.00
CA GLY A 738 1.91 -11.00 14.61
C GLY A 738 2.61 -10.95 15.98
N GLU A 739 2.29 -11.92 16.84
CA GLU A 739 2.94 -12.11 18.15
C GLU A 739 4.36 -12.68 18.04
N ASP A 740 4.70 -13.23 16.88
CA ASP A 740 5.99 -13.84 16.56
C ASP A 740 7.09 -12.83 16.23
N LEU A 741 6.76 -11.53 16.21
CA LEU A 741 7.75 -10.47 16.01
C LEU A 741 8.79 -10.43 17.13
N ASP A 742 10.05 -10.39 16.75
CA ASP A 742 11.15 -10.18 17.68
C ASP A 742 11.35 -8.69 18.05
N ASP A 743 12.17 -8.42 19.07
CA ASP A 743 12.42 -7.05 19.53
C ASP A 743 13.06 -6.15 18.45
N ALA A 744 13.85 -6.72 17.54
CA ALA A 744 14.51 -5.96 16.49
C ALA A 744 13.51 -5.53 15.41
N GLU A 745 12.62 -6.46 15.04
CA GLU A 745 11.49 -6.21 14.15
C GLU A 745 10.55 -5.14 14.73
N ILE A 746 10.18 -5.27 16.00
CA ILE A 746 9.36 -4.25 16.71
C ILE A 746 10.07 -2.89 16.71
N ALA A 747 11.36 -2.84 17.04
CA ALA A 747 12.11 -1.58 17.07
C ALA A 747 12.16 -0.93 15.69
N ALA A 748 12.32 -1.72 14.63
CA ALA A 748 12.31 -1.24 13.26
C ALA A 748 10.92 -0.77 12.81
N ALA A 749 9.85 -1.47 13.20
CA ALA A 749 8.47 -1.02 12.98
C ALA A 749 8.22 0.33 13.67
N LEU A 750 8.60 0.45 14.94
CA LEU A 750 8.48 1.68 15.72
C LEU A 750 9.22 2.85 15.05
N ALA A 751 10.47 2.66 14.66
CA ALA A 751 11.25 3.71 13.99
C ALA A 751 10.60 4.17 12.68
N ARG A 752 10.02 3.24 11.91
CA ARG A 752 9.29 3.58 10.67
C ARG A 752 8.00 4.32 10.96
N ILE A 753 7.19 3.86 11.92
CA ILE A 753 5.96 4.55 12.31
C ILE A 753 6.25 5.98 12.77
N SER A 754 7.32 6.16 13.56
CA SER A 754 7.81 7.48 13.99
C SER A 754 8.24 8.36 12.81
N ALA A 755 8.92 7.79 11.82
CA ALA A 755 9.37 8.53 10.63
C ALA A 755 8.28 8.76 9.57
N THR A 756 7.12 8.13 9.69
CA THR A 756 6.08 8.15 8.65
C THR A 756 5.18 9.37 8.81
N THR A 757 5.19 10.23 7.81
CA THR A 757 4.44 11.49 7.82
C THR A 757 3.09 11.39 7.12
N VAL A 758 2.98 10.52 6.11
CA VAL A 758 1.74 10.23 5.38
C VAL A 758 0.99 9.06 6.02
N LEU A 759 -0.35 9.12 6.09
CA LEU A 759 -1.22 7.97 6.35
C LEU A 759 -1.13 6.97 5.18
N ASP A 760 0.03 6.35 4.95
CA ASP A 760 0.11 5.20 4.06
C ASP A 760 0.24 3.94 4.91
N GLU A 761 -0.93 3.35 5.20
CA GLU A 761 -1.09 2.14 6.01
C GLU A 761 -0.35 0.91 5.45
N ASN A 762 0.13 1.00 4.19
CA ASN A 762 0.66 -0.11 3.41
C ASN A 762 2.17 0.04 3.07
N TRP A 763 2.81 1.13 3.49
CA TRP A 763 4.22 1.42 3.14
C TRP A 763 5.28 0.67 3.96
N MET A 764 4.86 -0.30 4.79
CA MET A 764 5.77 -0.92 5.76
C MET A 764 6.94 -1.71 5.13
N TRP A 765 7.08 -1.80 3.80
CA TRP A 765 8.12 -2.61 3.13
C TRP A 765 8.75 -1.97 1.90
N ASP A 766 9.53 -0.90 2.10
CA ASP A 766 10.82 -0.81 1.41
C ASP A 766 11.82 -1.76 2.11
N ILE A 767 12.48 -2.60 1.32
CA ILE A 767 13.09 -3.89 1.70
C ILE A 767 14.41 -3.71 2.45
N THR A 768 14.33 -3.44 3.75
CA THR A 768 15.50 -3.52 4.64
C THR A 768 15.28 -4.42 5.86
N TRP A 769 14.13 -5.09 5.98
CA TRP A 769 13.70 -5.76 7.21
C TRP A 769 14.11 -7.24 7.36
N CYS A 770 14.40 -7.99 6.30
CA CYS A 770 14.61 -9.46 6.43
C CYS A 770 16.01 -9.90 6.91
N SER A 771 16.77 -9.04 7.58
CA SER A 771 18.18 -9.26 7.94
C SER A 771 18.40 -9.47 9.44
N GLY A 772 17.58 -10.30 10.10
CA GLY A 772 17.76 -10.61 11.51
C GLY A 772 18.81 -11.71 11.76
N ARG A 773 19.74 -11.50 12.70
CA ARG A 773 19.86 -12.41 13.87
C ARG A 773 20.62 -11.85 15.09
N ASN A 774 20.07 -12.24 16.24
CA ASN A 774 20.40 -11.98 17.65
C ASN A 774 21.46 -12.99 18.22
N PRO A 775 22.04 -12.85 19.44
CA PRO A 775 21.28 -12.99 20.69
C PRO A 775 21.65 -12.04 21.86
N GLY A 776 20.61 -11.40 22.41
CA GLY A 776 20.30 -11.32 23.84
C GLY A 776 20.76 -10.06 24.56
N ILE A 777 19.96 -8.98 24.56
CA ILE A 777 20.15 -7.87 25.52
C ILE A 777 18.79 -7.22 25.88
N GLU A 778 18.60 -6.95 27.17
CA GLU A 778 17.62 -6.03 27.77
C GLU A 778 17.62 -4.64 27.10
N PRO A 779 16.56 -3.82 27.29
CA PRO A 779 16.52 -2.46 26.73
C PRO A 779 17.77 -1.65 27.12
N VAL A 780 18.48 -1.15 26.11
CA VAL A 780 19.75 -0.42 26.24
C VAL A 780 19.56 0.81 27.13
N ARG A 781 20.10 0.74 28.36
CA ARG A 781 20.34 1.91 29.20
C ARG A 781 21.82 2.26 29.07
N GLY A 782 22.14 3.45 28.54
CA GLY A 782 23.51 3.95 28.57
C GLY A 782 24.00 4.14 30.03
N PRO A 783 25.31 4.31 30.26
CA PRO A 783 25.89 4.56 31.60
C PRO A 783 25.31 5.79 32.32
N SER A 784 24.63 6.67 31.58
CA SER A 784 23.96 7.88 32.06
C SER A 784 22.50 7.67 32.51
N GLY A 785 21.91 6.48 32.30
CA GLY A 785 20.50 6.20 32.59
C GLY A 785 19.49 6.93 31.69
N LYS A 786 19.96 7.61 30.63
CA LYS A 786 19.09 8.30 29.67
C LYS A 786 18.55 7.32 28.63
N VAL A 787 17.24 7.37 28.39
CA VAL A 787 16.59 6.71 27.25
C VAL A 787 17.04 7.47 25.99
N LEU A 788 17.65 6.78 25.04
CA LEU A 788 17.99 7.37 23.75
C LEU A 788 16.68 7.73 23.03
N PRO A 789 16.46 9.00 22.62
CA PRO A 789 15.41 9.29 21.64
C PRO A 789 15.75 8.53 20.36
N VAL A 790 14.82 7.72 19.85
CA VAL A 790 14.94 7.13 18.52
C VAL A 790 15.21 8.27 17.55
N LEU A 791 16.31 8.17 16.80
CA LEU A 791 16.71 9.14 15.79
C LEU A 791 15.60 9.24 14.74
N GLY A 792 14.72 10.22 14.92
CA GLY A 792 13.50 10.38 14.13
C GLY A 792 12.75 11.66 14.46
N SER A 793 13.42 12.83 14.45
CA SER A 793 12.74 14.14 14.41
C SER A 793 12.12 14.41 13.02
N SER A 794 11.49 13.41 12.42
CA SER A 794 10.98 13.44 11.04
C SER A 794 9.47 13.74 10.95
N ILE A 795 8.79 14.04 12.06
CA ILE A 795 7.32 14.23 12.08
C ILE A 795 6.88 15.59 11.49
N LEU A 796 7.73 16.23 10.70
CA LEU A 796 7.51 17.55 10.09
C LEU A 796 7.85 17.54 8.59
N VAL A 797 7.76 16.40 7.88
CA VAL A 797 8.00 16.38 6.42
C VAL A 797 6.94 15.63 5.65
#